data_AF-A0A956UQM2-F1
#
_entry.id   AF-A0A956UQM2-F1
#
_cell.length_a   1.000
_cell.length_b   1.000
_cell.length_c   1.000
_cell.angle_alpha   90.00
_cell.angle_beta   90.00
_cell.angle_gamma   90.00
#
_symmetry.space_group_name_H-M   'P 1'
#
loop_
_entity.id
_entity.type
_entity.pdbx_description
1 polymer ?
#
loop_
_entity_poly.entity_id
_entity_poly.type
_entity_poly.pdbx_seq_one_letter_code
_entity_poly.pdbx_strand_id
1 'polypeptide(L)'
;VLAGAELSADRLSLRLALGPLGPGIYNVLWENVSTVDGHALKGSYPFTVLLPGGGLPDGDNLVATTGSSVDPPPPAENAAVRALSLFGLVLLVAAALPWLLVRPFRRTRAMFVLGTAAVLILVVATALNLAALHDTNGGRPLGSLLADTRLGQAWFARVAAVIIAVVALLSGRRGRYGPVAMLGAGALFLGSYTATSHAAAGTGSAWAMVGDYLHGAAALAWIGAVSGLVVYGRTVARSPGNGDLLSRFAFLASLSVFVLLATGFLNALVLLDSFDRLWTTRYGMTLLVKLGVMVPLMSVALWNARRGRREMERQRPGGATALVRTAYLEGLLGLAVIAAAATLTQSTVARNVFERPQEQVFDQSAPALDLSVNLTVDPNRTGINTYAVSLRDAAGAAVDASRVRLTFRYQDDQQIGASTLALALNSPGEFSGVGPFLTLEGDWRVEVEVRRDGHDDALAFFDVRPAGTTVGFVRLGGPWDNPAAGLSWNEFGGVVALLIGTGLALFKPRLPRRPKQLGWGANGATMSAFGFGLLLLFGVHGHTPLAGLPRNPVFPDADSIARGRQIYETNCVACHGRSGVPPAGLELDPYPLDLTVHVPQHPDGQLYLFVSDGLAGTAMRAWGDGPGGLSDQDIWHVVNFLRTLGATDR
;
A
#
# COMPACT_ATOMS: atom_id res chain seq x y z
N VAL A 1 -14.26 16.37 12.63
CA VAL A 1 -13.32 17.47 12.33
C VAL A 1 -13.25 18.32 13.58
N LEU A 2 -12.06 18.65 14.08
CA LEU A 2 -11.93 19.59 15.21
C LEU A 2 -12.64 20.89 14.81
N ALA A 3 -13.36 21.53 15.74
CA ALA A 3 -14.05 22.78 15.44
C ALA A 3 -13.04 23.83 14.92
N GLY A 4 -13.31 24.42 13.75
CA GLY A 4 -12.40 25.37 13.10
C GLY A 4 -11.27 24.77 12.25
N ALA A 5 -11.22 23.44 12.08
CA ALA A 5 -10.30 22.82 11.13
C ALA A 5 -10.89 22.76 9.71
N GLU A 6 -10.10 23.17 8.73
CA GLU A 6 -10.41 23.13 7.29
C GLU A 6 -9.67 21.96 6.64
N LEU A 7 -10.41 21.12 5.93
CA LEU A 7 -9.83 20.03 5.15
C LEU A 7 -9.65 20.50 3.71
N SER A 8 -8.49 20.26 3.10
CA SER A 8 -8.29 20.59 1.69
C SER A 8 -9.26 19.82 0.78
N ALA A 9 -9.48 20.35 -0.43
CA ALA A 9 -10.40 19.76 -1.41
C ALA A 9 -10.01 18.32 -1.78
N ASP A 10 -8.71 18.02 -1.82
CA ASP A 10 -8.16 16.67 -2.07
C ASP A 10 -8.19 15.76 -0.83
N ARG A 11 -8.56 16.29 0.34
CA ARG A 11 -8.59 15.60 1.63
C ARG A 11 -7.26 15.04 2.11
N LEU A 12 -6.15 15.54 1.56
CA LEU A 12 -4.79 15.12 1.94
C LEU A 12 -4.18 16.03 3.00
N SER A 13 -4.72 17.23 3.22
CA SER A 13 -4.26 18.17 4.24
C SER A 13 -5.39 18.64 5.15
N LEU A 14 -5.05 18.85 6.42
CA LEU A 14 -5.93 19.43 7.43
C LEU A 14 -5.24 20.70 7.96
N ARG A 15 -5.88 21.85 7.81
CA ARG A 15 -5.44 23.13 8.36
C ARG A 15 -6.26 23.41 9.61
N LEU A 16 -5.61 23.78 10.70
CA LEU A 16 -6.27 24.22 11.92
C LEU A 16 -5.67 25.57 12.32
N ALA A 17 -6.50 26.61 12.28
CA ALA A 17 -6.09 27.91 12.79
C ALA A 17 -5.97 27.83 14.32
N LEU A 18 -4.79 28.15 14.84
CA LEU A 18 -4.57 28.27 16.28
C LEU A 18 -4.94 29.70 16.71
N GLY A 19 -5.44 29.83 17.94
CA GLY A 19 -5.57 31.15 18.57
C GLY A 19 -4.21 31.82 18.78
N PRO A 20 -4.15 33.10 19.17
CA PRO A 20 -2.89 33.78 19.45
C PRO A 20 -2.10 33.03 20.53
N LEU A 21 -0.86 32.66 20.21
CA LEU A 21 0.07 32.00 21.13
C LEU A 21 1.18 32.98 21.52
N GLY A 22 1.58 32.98 22.79
CA GLY A 22 2.75 33.73 23.25
C GLY A 22 4.06 33.04 22.82
N PRO A 23 5.21 33.72 22.95
CA PRO A 23 6.50 33.09 22.74
C PRO A 23 6.68 31.86 23.64
N GLY A 24 7.09 30.73 23.05
CA GLY A 24 7.20 29.46 23.78
C GLY A 24 7.39 28.25 22.87
N ILE A 25 7.70 27.12 23.50
CA ILE A 25 7.81 25.82 22.85
C ILE A 25 6.49 25.06 23.03
N TYR A 26 5.87 24.69 21.92
CA TYR A 26 4.58 24.00 21.88
C TYR A 26 4.71 22.64 21.23
N ASN A 27 3.88 21.69 21.67
CA ASN A 27 3.79 20.36 21.07
C ASN A 27 2.41 20.16 20.48
N VAL A 28 2.34 19.81 19.21
CA VAL A 28 1.12 19.33 18.57
C VAL A 28 1.07 17.83 18.73
N LEU A 29 0.06 17.34 19.43
CA LEU A 29 -0.30 15.92 19.44
C LEU A 29 -1.47 15.74 18.46
N TRP A 30 -1.34 14.79 17.54
CA TRP A 30 -2.37 14.52 16.55
C TRP A 30 -2.72 13.04 16.50
N GLU A 31 -3.98 12.78 16.18
CA GLU A 31 -4.52 11.45 15.94
C GLU A 31 -5.45 11.51 14.73
N ASN A 32 -5.22 10.62 13.77
CA ASN A 32 -6.04 10.46 12.57
C ASN A 32 -6.60 9.04 12.54
N VAL A 33 -7.93 8.91 12.61
CA VAL A 33 -8.62 7.63 12.54
C VAL A 33 -9.26 7.49 11.17
N SER A 34 -8.86 6.47 10.43
CA SER A 34 -9.43 6.14 9.13
C SER A 34 -10.93 5.85 9.26
N THR A 35 -11.74 6.54 8.46
CA THR A 35 -13.20 6.36 8.44
C THR A 35 -13.64 5.05 7.77
N VAL A 36 -12.70 4.33 7.15
CA VAL A 36 -12.98 3.10 6.39
C VAL A 36 -12.64 1.86 7.19
N ASP A 37 -11.38 1.72 7.62
CA ASP A 37 -10.86 0.53 8.30
C ASP A 37 -10.62 0.76 9.80
N GLY A 38 -10.81 1.99 10.29
CA GLY A 38 -10.75 2.32 11.72
C GLY A 38 -9.34 2.37 12.30
N HIS A 39 -8.28 2.25 11.48
CA HIS A 39 -6.91 2.37 11.98
C HIS A 39 -6.61 3.80 12.40
N ALA A 40 -6.07 3.95 13.60
CA ALA A 40 -5.63 5.22 14.16
C ALA A 40 -4.13 5.39 13.95
N LEU A 41 -3.73 6.47 13.31
CA LEU A 41 -2.35 6.96 13.26
C LEU A 41 -2.22 8.07 14.29
N LYS A 42 -1.17 8.02 15.10
CA LYS A 42 -0.88 9.06 16.10
C LYS A 42 0.52 9.59 15.89
N GLY A 43 0.71 10.86 16.17
CA GLY A 43 2.03 11.46 16.13
C GLY A 43 2.08 12.72 16.97
N SER A 44 3.30 13.23 17.12
CA SER A 44 3.54 14.51 17.75
C SER A 44 4.67 15.22 17.04
N TYR A 45 4.59 16.54 16.96
CA TYR A 45 5.70 17.38 16.53
C TYR A 45 5.74 18.66 17.36
N PRO A 46 6.95 19.17 17.70
CA PRO A 46 7.09 20.46 18.34
C PRO A 46 7.03 21.59 17.30
N PHE A 47 6.57 22.76 17.72
CA PHE A 47 6.83 24.03 17.03
C PHE A 47 7.17 25.11 18.07
N THR A 48 7.87 26.15 17.65
CA THR A 48 8.30 27.22 18.54
C THR A 48 7.76 28.55 18.06
N VAL A 49 7.14 29.28 18.98
CA VAL A 49 6.79 30.69 18.76
C VAL A 49 7.95 31.52 19.28
N LEU A 50 8.64 32.22 18.39
CA LEU A 50 9.83 33.00 18.71
C LEU A 50 9.49 34.21 19.58
N LEU A 51 10.51 34.71 20.29
CA LEU A 51 10.46 36.02 20.93
C LEU A 51 10.29 37.12 19.85
N PRO A 52 9.74 38.31 20.17
CA PRO A 52 9.58 39.40 19.21
C PRO A 52 10.87 39.82 18.48
N GLY A 53 12.04 39.56 19.09
CA GLY A 53 13.36 39.80 18.49
C GLY A 53 13.93 38.63 17.67
N GLY A 54 13.15 37.58 17.40
CA GLY A 54 13.59 36.38 16.67
C GLY A 54 14.39 35.36 17.49
N GLY A 55 14.66 35.65 18.77
CA GLY A 55 15.34 34.73 19.68
C GLY A 55 14.47 33.53 20.08
N LEU A 56 15.13 32.43 20.45
CA LEU A 56 14.48 31.26 21.01
C LEU A 56 13.99 31.56 22.45
N PRO A 57 12.76 31.14 22.82
CA PRO A 57 12.29 31.19 24.19
C PRO A 57 13.01 30.16 25.09
N ASP A 58 13.13 30.44 26.38
CA ASP A 58 13.71 29.52 27.36
C ASP A 58 12.84 28.25 27.52
N GLY A 59 13.48 27.07 27.52
CA GLY A 59 12.83 25.78 27.78
C GLY A 59 13.38 24.64 26.92
N ASP A 60 13.18 23.40 27.37
CA ASP A 60 13.59 22.20 26.64
C ASP A 60 12.40 21.58 25.87
N ASN A 61 12.67 21.10 24.66
CA ASN A 61 11.75 20.29 23.88
C ASN A 61 11.62 18.87 24.47
N LEU A 62 10.74 18.70 25.46
CA LEU A 62 10.53 17.42 26.16
C LEU A 62 9.98 16.27 25.29
N VAL A 63 9.47 16.55 24.09
CA VAL A 63 8.80 15.57 23.21
C VAL A 63 9.71 15.08 22.08
N ALA A 64 10.96 15.56 22.01
CA ALA A 64 11.92 15.17 20.97
C ALA A 64 12.20 13.65 20.88
N THR A 65 11.76 12.85 21.85
CA THR A 65 12.02 11.41 21.96
C THR A 65 10.84 10.48 21.74
N THR A 66 9.59 10.94 21.63
CA THR A 66 8.48 10.07 21.20
C THR A 66 8.36 10.12 19.69
N GLY A 67 9.29 9.44 19.02
CA GLY A 67 9.28 9.34 17.56
C GLY A 67 7.90 8.84 17.08
N SER A 68 7.30 9.57 16.15
CA SER A 68 6.15 9.12 15.37
C SER A 68 6.51 7.75 14.79
N SER A 69 5.93 6.69 15.36
CA SER A 69 6.10 5.34 14.84
C SER A 69 5.15 5.20 13.67
N VAL A 70 5.69 5.11 12.46
CA VAL A 70 4.91 4.90 11.24
C VAL A 70 4.31 3.47 11.19
N ASP A 71 4.84 2.55 12.01
CA ASP A 71 4.35 1.16 12.16
C ASP A 71 4.21 0.76 13.65
N PRO A 72 3.22 1.33 14.38
CA PRO A 72 2.97 0.99 15.77
C PRO A 72 2.43 -0.46 15.89
N PRO A 73 2.75 -1.18 16.99
CA PRO A 73 2.19 -2.51 17.22
C PRO A 73 0.66 -2.43 17.33
N PRO A 74 -0.09 -3.41 16.78
CA PRO A 74 -1.53 -3.43 16.90
C PRO A 74 -1.95 -3.60 18.38
N PRO A 75 -3.02 -2.91 18.84
CA PRO A 75 -3.55 -3.11 20.17
C PRO A 75 -3.94 -4.59 20.38
N ALA A 76 -3.44 -5.19 21.45
CA ALA A 76 -3.63 -6.61 21.73
C ALA A 76 -5.12 -6.96 21.91
N GLU A 77 -5.90 -6.08 22.56
CA GLU A 77 -7.34 -6.26 22.70
C GLU A 77 -8.06 -6.31 21.34
N ASN A 78 -7.68 -5.47 20.37
CA ASN A 78 -8.34 -5.44 19.06
C ASN A 78 -8.03 -6.71 18.27
N ALA A 79 -6.78 -7.18 18.31
CA ALA A 79 -6.38 -8.46 17.73
C ALA A 79 -7.14 -9.63 18.40
N ALA A 80 -7.30 -9.61 19.72
CA ALA A 80 -8.04 -10.63 20.46
C ALA A 80 -9.53 -10.65 20.10
N VAL A 81 -10.18 -9.48 20.00
CA VAL A 81 -11.58 -9.36 19.55
C VAL A 81 -11.74 -9.89 18.12
N ARG A 82 -10.80 -9.57 17.22
CA ARG A 82 -10.82 -10.08 15.85
C ARG A 82 -10.64 -11.60 15.80
N ALA A 83 -9.71 -12.16 16.58
CA ALA A 83 -9.51 -13.59 16.69
C ALA A 83 -10.75 -14.31 17.24
N LEU A 84 -11.38 -13.73 18.26
CA LEU A 84 -12.61 -14.24 18.87
C LEU A 84 -13.77 -14.28 17.87
N SER A 85 -13.96 -13.22 17.08
CA SER A 85 -14.97 -13.21 16.02
C SER A 85 -14.72 -14.27 14.95
N LEU A 86 -13.49 -14.37 14.44
CA LEU A 86 -13.13 -15.39 13.44
C LEU A 86 -13.32 -16.81 13.98
N PHE A 87 -12.98 -17.04 15.25
CA PHE A 87 -13.23 -18.31 15.92
C PHE A 87 -14.73 -18.62 16.04
N GLY A 88 -15.55 -17.64 16.42
CA GLY A 88 -17.01 -17.77 16.44
C GLY A 88 -17.57 -18.16 15.07
N LEU A 89 -17.07 -17.56 14.00
CA LEU A 89 -17.46 -17.89 12.62
C LEU A 89 -17.02 -19.31 12.22
N VAL A 90 -15.82 -19.75 12.61
CA VAL A 90 -15.38 -21.13 12.39
C VAL A 90 -16.33 -22.13 13.05
N LEU A 91 -16.71 -21.88 14.31
CA LEU A 91 -17.65 -22.75 15.02
C LEU A 91 -19.05 -22.71 14.41
N LEU A 92 -19.49 -21.56 13.90
CA LEU A 92 -20.78 -21.42 13.22
C LEU A 92 -20.81 -22.26 11.94
N VAL A 93 -19.75 -22.19 11.12
CA VAL A 93 -19.59 -23.04 9.93
C VAL A 93 -19.47 -24.51 10.32
N ALA A 94 -18.71 -24.84 11.36
CA ALA A 94 -18.58 -26.21 11.86
C ALA A 94 -19.92 -26.80 12.34
N ALA A 95 -20.83 -25.99 12.87
CA ALA A 95 -22.16 -26.40 13.28
C ALA A 95 -23.11 -26.60 12.08
N ALA A 96 -23.02 -25.75 11.05
CA ALA A 96 -23.96 -25.71 9.94
C ALA A 96 -23.58 -26.63 8.76
N LEU A 97 -22.31 -26.61 8.36
CA LEU A 97 -21.83 -27.22 7.12
C LEU A 97 -22.01 -28.76 7.07
N PRO A 98 -21.70 -29.52 8.14
CA PRO A 98 -21.92 -30.98 8.12
C PRO A 98 -23.39 -31.36 7.90
N TRP A 99 -24.34 -30.54 8.38
CA TRP A 99 -25.77 -30.83 8.19
C TRP A 99 -26.19 -30.74 6.70
N LEU A 100 -25.49 -29.93 5.90
CA LEU A 100 -25.74 -29.84 4.46
C LEU A 100 -25.03 -30.93 3.66
N LEU A 101 -23.83 -31.32 4.11
CA LEU A 101 -22.99 -32.28 3.39
C LEU A 101 -23.44 -33.73 3.58
N VAL A 102 -23.95 -34.11 4.76
CA VAL A 102 -24.44 -35.48 5.03
C VAL A 102 -25.95 -35.57 4.87
N ARG A 103 -26.46 -36.56 4.12
CA ARG A 103 -27.90 -36.88 4.04
C ARG A 103 -28.14 -38.40 3.99
N PRO A 104 -29.14 -38.94 4.74
CA PRO A 104 -29.91 -38.27 5.79
C PRO A 104 -29.09 -38.17 7.08
N PHE A 105 -28.74 -36.96 7.53
CA PHE A 105 -28.06 -36.80 8.81
C PHE A 105 -29.04 -36.55 9.94
N ARG A 106 -28.92 -37.35 11.00
CA ARG A 106 -29.64 -37.08 12.25
C ARG A 106 -28.90 -35.97 12.99
N ARG A 107 -29.66 -34.94 13.37
CA ARG A 107 -29.13 -33.83 14.15
C ARG A 107 -28.56 -34.35 15.48
N THR A 108 -27.40 -33.85 15.87
CA THR A 108 -26.73 -34.25 17.12
C THR A 108 -26.80 -33.12 18.14
N ARG A 109 -26.79 -33.48 19.44
CA ARG A 109 -26.65 -32.50 20.54
C ARG A 109 -25.39 -31.64 20.36
N ALA A 110 -24.32 -32.23 19.81
CA ALA A 110 -23.06 -31.53 19.53
C ALA A 110 -23.21 -30.36 18.55
N MET A 111 -24.06 -30.45 17.52
CA MET A 111 -24.33 -29.31 16.60
C MET A 111 -25.00 -28.15 17.31
N PHE A 112 -25.96 -28.46 18.20
CA PHE A 112 -26.64 -27.43 18.96
C PHE A 112 -25.66 -26.76 19.93
N VAL A 113 -24.83 -27.54 20.63
CA VAL A 113 -23.79 -27.01 21.53
C VAL A 113 -22.80 -26.13 20.78
N LEU A 114 -22.29 -26.58 19.62
CA LEU A 114 -21.38 -25.78 18.79
C LEU A 114 -22.04 -24.51 18.26
N GLY A 115 -23.28 -24.60 17.77
CA GLY A 115 -24.03 -23.44 17.30
C GLY A 115 -24.31 -22.43 18.42
N THR A 116 -24.67 -22.90 19.62
CA THR A 116 -24.84 -22.04 20.81
C THR A 116 -23.53 -21.39 21.20
N ALA A 117 -22.43 -22.14 21.28
CA ALA A 117 -21.11 -21.60 21.60
C ALA A 117 -20.69 -20.54 20.56
N ALA A 118 -20.86 -20.83 19.26
CA ALA A 118 -20.58 -19.89 18.18
C ALA A 118 -21.35 -18.58 18.34
N VAL A 119 -22.66 -18.66 18.57
CA VAL A 119 -23.52 -17.49 18.76
C VAL A 119 -23.11 -16.68 19.99
N LEU A 120 -22.86 -17.34 21.13
CA LEU A 120 -22.42 -16.65 22.35
C LEU A 120 -21.08 -15.93 22.14
N ILE A 121 -20.13 -16.59 21.48
CA ILE A 121 -18.84 -15.99 21.13
C ILE A 121 -19.03 -14.78 20.22
N LEU A 122 -19.87 -14.87 19.18
CA LEU A 122 -20.13 -13.76 18.27
C LEU A 122 -20.87 -12.60 18.94
N VAL A 123 -21.78 -12.86 19.89
CA VAL A 123 -22.41 -11.81 20.72
C VAL A 123 -21.35 -11.08 21.52
N VAL A 124 -20.51 -11.81 22.25
CA VAL A 124 -19.43 -11.22 23.07
C VAL A 124 -18.46 -10.44 22.19
N ALA A 125 -18.02 -11.01 21.07
CA ALA A 125 -17.08 -10.35 20.17
C ALA A 125 -17.67 -9.08 19.55
N THR A 126 -18.96 -9.07 19.21
CA THR A 126 -19.65 -7.89 18.68
C THR A 126 -19.79 -6.79 19.73
N ALA A 127 -20.03 -7.15 21.00
CA ALA A 127 -20.07 -6.21 22.11
C ALA A 127 -18.68 -5.61 22.41
N LEU A 128 -17.64 -6.44 22.50
CA LEU A 128 -16.26 -5.99 22.69
C LEU A 128 -15.77 -5.13 21.52
N ASN A 129 -16.20 -5.45 20.30
CA ASN A 129 -15.86 -4.64 19.13
C ASN A 129 -16.46 -3.23 19.19
N LEU A 130 -17.62 -3.04 19.83
CA LEU A 130 -18.18 -1.71 20.05
C LEU A 130 -17.32 -0.89 21.02
N ALA A 131 -16.85 -1.52 22.10
CA ALA A 131 -15.96 -0.88 23.07
C ALA A 131 -14.64 -0.46 22.40
N ALA A 132 -14.00 -1.39 21.67
CA ALA A 132 -12.80 -1.11 20.89
C ALA A 132 -13.00 0.05 19.89
N LEU A 133 -14.15 0.09 19.22
CA LEU A 133 -14.48 1.16 18.29
C LEU A 133 -14.60 2.52 18.99
N HIS A 134 -15.24 2.56 20.17
CA HIS A 134 -15.38 3.77 20.97
C HIS A 134 -14.04 4.30 21.48
N ASP A 135 -13.18 3.41 21.99
CA ASP A 135 -11.86 3.75 22.52
C ASP A 135 -10.94 4.28 21.41
N THR A 136 -10.91 3.60 20.25
CA THR A 136 -10.09 4.00 19.09
C THR A 136 -10.52 5.36 18.53
N ASN A 137 -11.79 5.76 18.73
CA ASN A 137 -12.31 7.04 18.27
C ASN A 137 -12.30 8.12 19.36
N GLY A 138 -11.42 8.00 20.36
CA GLY A 138 -11.22 9.02 21.40
C GLY A 138 -12.45 9.26 22.28
N GLY A 139 -13.27 8.23 22.50
CA GLY A 139 -14.46 8.33 23.35
C GLY A 139 -15.61 9.14 22.75
N ARG A 140 -15.66 9.31 21.42
CA ARG A 140 -16.77 10.01 20.74
C ARG A 140 -18.14 9.46 21.16
N PRO A 141 -19.18 10.31 21.29
CA PRO A 141 -20.52 9.86 21.66
C PRO A 141 -21.00 8.73 20.74
N LEU A 142 -21.42 7.61 21.35
CA LEU A 142 -21.80 6.39 20.62
C LEU A 142 -22.87 6.63 19.55
N GLY A 143 -23.81 7.55 19.79
CA GLY A 143 -24.85 7.90 18.81
C GLY A 143 -24.27 8.38 17.47
N SER A 144 -23.34 9.35 17.52
CA SER A 144 -22.66 9.86 16.31
C SER A 144 -21.77 8.81 15.66
N LEU A 145 -21.08 8.00 16.47
CA LEU A 145 -20.21 6.93 15.98
C LEU A 145 -21.02 5.87 15.23
N LEU A 146 -22.19 5.51 15.72
CA LEU A 146 -23.04 4.48 15.12
C LEU A 146 -23.85 4.98 13.92
N ALA A 147 -24.33 6.22 13.96
CA ALA A 147 -25.17 6.79 12.90
C ALA A 147 -24.34 7.33 11.72
N ASP A 148 -23.23 8.01 12.00
CA ASP A 148 -22.54 8.83 11.00
C ASP A 148 -21.32 8.15 10.39
N THR A 149 -20.98 6.93 10.83
CA THR A 149 -19.78 6.23 10.37
C THR A 149 -20.07 4.90 9.70
N ARG A 150 -19.25 4.57 8.69
CA ARG A 150 -19.24 3.25 8.03
C ARG A 150 -18.96 2.12 9.02
N LEU A 151 -18.14 2.39 10.04
CA LEU A 151 -17.84 1.44 11.11
C LEU A 151 -19.09 1.10 11.94
N GLY A 152 -19.92 2.10 12.23
CA GLY A 152 -21.23 1.94 12.87
C GLY A 152 -22.20 1.10 12.04
N GLN A 153 -22.30 1.38 10.73
CA GLN A 153 -23.13 0.59 9.80
C GLN A 153 -22.68 -0.87 9.73
N ALA A 154 -21.36 -1.12 9.68
CA ALA A 154 -20.81 -2.48 9.71
C ALA A 154 -21.09 -3.18 11.06
N TRP A 155 -21.05 -2.45 12.17
CA TRP A 155 -21.43 -2.99 13.47
C TRP A 155 -22.91 -3.42 13.51
N PHE A 156 -23.83 -2.62 12.96
CA PHE A 156 -25.24 -3.04 12.82
C PHE A 156 -25.41 -4.28 11.94
N ALA A 157 -24.62 -4.41 10.86
CA ALA A 157 -24.62 -5.63 10.05
C ALA A 157 -24.15 -6.86 10.84
N ARG A 158 -23.18 -6.71 11.77
CA ARG A 158 -22.75 -7.79 12.69
C ARG A 158 -23.86 -8.18 13.65
N VAL A 159 -24.55 -7.20 14.24
CA VAL A 159 -25.71 -7.44 15.11
C VAL A 159 -26.82 -8.18 14.35
N ALA A 160 -27.16 -7.73 13.14
CA ALA A 160 -28.15 -8.39 12.30
C ALA A 160 -27.74 -9.85 11.99
N ALA A 161 -26.48 -10.08 11.63
CA ALA A 161 -25.93 -11.42 11.41
C ALA A 161 -26.06 -12.31 12.66
N VAL A 162 -25.74 -11.79 13.84
CA VAL A 162 -25.89 -12.51 15.11
C VAL A 162 -27.35 -12.85 15.39
N ILE A 163 -28.28 -11.91 15.19
CA ILE A 163 -29.72 -12.15 15.34
C ILE A 163 -30.19 -13.24 14.38
N ILE A 164 -29.80 -13.19 13.11
CA ILE A 164 -30.12 -14.23 12.12
C ILE A 164 -29.58 -15.59 12.59
N ALA A 165 -28.35 -15.65 13.10
CA ALA A 165 -27.76 -16.89 13.61
C ALA A 165 -28.51 -17.43 14.84
N VAL A 166 -28.91 -16.56 15.78
CA VAL A 166 -29.75 -16.92 16.95
C VAL A 166 -31.09 -17.49 16.49
N VAL A 167 -31.80 -16.77 15.62
CA VAL A 167 -33.10 -17.20 15.10
C VAL A 167 -32.95 -18.52 14.34
N ALA A 168 -31.94 -18.66 13.50
CA ALA A 168 -31.66 -19.90 12.76
C ALA A 168 -31.36 -21.09 13.69
N LEU A 169 -30.63 -20.86 14.79
CA LEU A 169 -30.31 -21.89 15.78
C LEU A 169 -31.57 -22.36 16.54
N LEU A 170 -32.42 -21.41 16.95
CA LEU A 170 -33.65 -21.67 17.70
C LEU A 170 -34.75 -22.27 16.82
N SER A 171 -35.03 -21.66 15.66
CA SER A 171 -36.04 -22.13 14.68
C SER A 171 -35.59 -23.40 13.96
N GLY A 172 -34.28 -23.56 13.77
CA GLY A 172 -33.67 -24.74 13.21
C GLY A 172 -34.02 -26.00 13.99
N ARG A 173 -34.48 -25.92 15.26
CA ARG A 173 -35.13 -27.02 16.02
C ARG A 173 -36.21 -27.78 15.24
N ARG A 174 -36.83 -27.17 14.21
CA ARG A 174 -37.93 -27.78 13.44
C ARG A 174 -37.81 -27.72 11.90
N GLY A 175 -36.87 -26.98 11.29
CA GLY A 175 -36.90 -26.70 9.83
C GLY A 175 -35.59 -26.89 9.05
N ARG A 176 -35.69 -27.31 7.78
CA ARG A 176 -34.56 -27.58 6.85
C ARG A 176 -33.67 -26.38 6.47
N TYR A 177 -34.12 -25.15 6.77
CA TYR A 177 -33.46 -23.91 6.35
C TYR A 177 -32.44 -23.38 7.37
N GLY A 178 -32.38 -23.95 8.59
CA GLY A 178 -31.49 -23.51 9.66
C GLY A 178 -30.01 -23.36 9.27
N PRO A 179 -29.35 -24.33 8.61
CA PRO A 179 -27.93 -24.24 8.26
C PRO A 179 -27.67 -23.16 7.24
N VAL A 180 -28.57 -23.03 6.28
CA VAL A 180 -28.45 -22.05 5.20
C VAL A 180 -28.52 -20.65 5.80
N ALA A 181 -29.44 -20.42 6.74
CA ALA A 181 -29.52 -19.17 7.48
C ALA A 181 -28.29 -18.93 8.38
N MET A 182 -27.73 -19.96 9.03
CA MET A 182 -26.48 -19.84 9.81
C MET A 182 -25.28 -19.50 8.91
N LEU A 183 -25.14 -20.14 7.75
CA LEU A 183 -24.08 -19.82 6.79
C LEU A 183 -24.29 -18.42 6.18
N GLY A 184 -25.54 -18.02 5.91
CA GLY A 184 -25.88 -16.66 5.46
C GLY A 184 -25.54 -15.60 6.52
N ALA A 185 -25.80 -15.88 7.80
CA ALA A 185 -25.36 -15.03 8.90
C ALA A 185 -23.84 -14.93 8.96
N GLY A 186 -23.12 -16.06 8.85
CA GLY A 186 -21.66 -16.05 8.81
C GLY A 186 -21.09 -15.26 7.62
N ALA A 187 -21.71 -15.37 6.45
CA ALA A 187 -21.37 -14.62 5.25
C ALA A 187 -21.58 -13.10 5.44
N LEU A 188 -22.73 -12.69 6.00
CA LEU A 188 -23.01 -11.29 6.32
C LEU A 188 -22.00 -10.73 7.34
N PHE A 189 -21.69 -11.50 8.38
CA PHE A 189 -20.72 -11.11 9.40
C PHE A 189 -19.33 -10.94 8.79
N LEU A 190 -18.85 -11.89 7.97
CA LEU A 190 -17.58 -11.77 7.27
C LEU A 190 -17.57 -10.56 6.32
N GLY A 191 -18.65 -10.35 5.56
CA GLY A 191 -18.78 -9.21 4.65
C GLY A 191 -18.66 -7.87 5.36
N SER A 192 -19.23 -7.76 6.56
CA SER A 192 -19.06 -6.57 7.40
C SER A 192 -17.61 -6.32 7.83
N TYR A 193 -16.78 -7.36 7.93
CA TYR A 193 -15.36 -7.21 8.25
C TYR A 193 -14.55 -6.83 7.03
N THR A 194 -14.81 -7.45 5.88
CA THR A 194 -14.21 -7.05 4.60
C THR A 194 -14.50 -5.58 4.30
N ALA A 195 -15.74 -5.14 4.54
CA ALA A 195 -16.16 -3.75 4.34
C ALA A 195 -15.50 -2.74 5.29
N THR A 196 -14.83 -3.20 6.35
CA THR A 196 -14.05 -2.36 7.29
C THR A 196 -12.61 -2.87 7.43
N SER A 197 -12.06 -3.43 6.35
CA SER A 197 -10.68 -3.95 6.32
C SER A 197 -9.79 -3.05 5.48
N HIS A 198 -8.47 -3.30 5.51
CA HIS A 198 -7.53 -2.67 4.59
C HIS A 198 -7.89 -2.87 3.11
N ALA A 199 -8.56 -3.97 2.76
CA ALA A 199 -9.01 -4.21 1.40
C ALA A 199 -10.08 -3.19 0.95
N ALA A 200 -10.86 -2.65 1.90
CA ALA A 200 -11.80 -1.57 1.64
C ALA A 200 -11.13 -0.18 1.57
N ALA A 201 -9.88 -0.07 2.01
CA ALA A 201 -9.14 1.18 2.13
C ALA A 201 -8.06 1.29 1.02
N GLY A 202 -8.27 2.21 0.08
CA GLY A 202 -7.32 2.53 -0.98
C GLY A 202 -7.84 2.30 -2.39
N THR A 203 -6.94 2.46 -3.36
CA THR A 203 -7.22 2.28 -4.79
C THR A 203 -7.54 0.82 -5.10
N GLY A 204 -8.48 0.58 -6.02
CA GLY A 204 -8.88 -0.78 -6.39
C GLY A 204 -9.61 -1.55 -5.27
N SER A 205 -10.19 -0.84 -4.30
CA SER A 205 -10.83 -1.44 -3.12
C SER A 205 -11.92 -2.46 -3.44
N ALA A 206 -12.64 -2.34 -4.56
CA ALA A 206 -13.65 -3.33 -4.93
C ALA A 206 -13.03 -4.72 -5.20
N TRP A 207 -11.93 -4.77 -5.95
CA TRP A 207 -11.21 -6.01 -6.24
C TRP A 207 -10.55 -6.59 -5.00
N ALA A 208 -9.88 -5.74 -4.22
CA ALA A 208 -9.25 -6.14 -2.98
C ALA A 208 -10.29 -6.72 -2.01
N MET A 209 -11.47 -6.10 -1.89
CA MET A 209 -12.56 -6.61 -1.05
C MET A 209 -13.08 -7.97 -1.52
N VAL A 210 -13.22 -8.18 -2.84
CA VAL A 210 -13.60 -9.50 -3.37
C VAL A 210 -12.54 -10.55 -3.00
N GLY A 211 -11.26 -10.23 -3.17
CA GLY A 211 -10.15 -11.10 -2.77
C GLY A 211 -10.14 -11.43 -1.29
N ASP A 212 -10.27 -10.42 -0.42
CA ASP A 212 -10.36 -10.56 1.03
C ASP A 212 -11.56 -11.42 1.47
N TYR A 213 -12.74 -11.15 0.91
CA TYR A 213 -13.95 -11.92 1.21
C TYR A 213 -13.82 -13.38 0.80
N LEU A 214 -13.30 -13.65 -0.41
CA LEU A 214 -13.06 -15.02 -0.89
C LEU A 214 -12.01 -15.74 -0.04
N HIS A 215 -10.94 -15.05 0.37
CA HIS A 215 -9.92 -15.59 1.27
C HIS A 215 -10.53 -15.97 2.62
N GLY A 216 -11.25 -15.05 3.26
CA GLY A 216 -11.92 -15.29 4.54
C GLY A 216 -12.95 -16.41 4.46
N ALA A 217 -13.79 -16.43 3.42
CA ALA A 217 -14.81 -17.44 3.24
C ALA A 217 -14.20 -18.84 3.04
N ALA A 218 -13.11 -18.93 2.26
CA ALA A 218 -12.39 -20.18 2.05
C ALA A 218 -11.70 -20.67 3.35
N ALA A 219 -11.12 -19.77 4.15
CA ALA A 219 -10.56 -20.10 5.47
C ALA A 219 -11.63 -20.66 6.41
N LEU A 220 -12.77 -19.98 6.53
CA LEU A 220 -13.88 -20.41 7.38
C LEU A 220 -14.47 -21.74 6.91
N ALA A 221 -14.62 -21.93 5.59
CA ALA A 221 -15.10 -23.19 5.03
C ALA A 221 -14.15 -24.35 5.32
N TRP A 222 -12.84 -24.17 5.16
CA TRP A 222 -11.86 -25.23 5.41
C TRP A 222 -11.74 -25.55 6.90
N ILE A 223 -11.42 -24.56 7.74
CA ILE A 223 -11.18 -24.78 9.18
C ILE A 223 -12.49 -25.17 9.87
N GLY A 224 -13.63 -24.60 9.46
CA GLY A 224 -14.95 -25.00 9.93
C GLY A 224 -15.30 -26.45 9.55
N ALA A 225 -14.99 -26.88 8.32
CA ALA A 225 -15.18 -28.26 7.91
C ALA A 225 -14.32 -29.25 8.72
N VAL A 226 -13.03 -28.93 8.95
CA VAL A 226 -12.10 -29.73 9.76
C VAL A 226 -12.58 -29.80 11.21
N SER A 227 -12.99 -28.66 11.79
CA SER A 227 -13.54 -28.60 13.15
C SER A 227 -14.81 -29.43 13.29
N GLY A 228 -15.69 -29.37 12.29
CA GLY A 228 -16.85 -30.27 12.20
C GLY A 228 -16.43 -31.73 12.13
N LEU A 229 -15.43 -32.08 11.32
CA LEU A 229 -14.91 -33.45 11.22
C LEU A 229 -14.32 -33.95 12.55
N VAL A 230 -13.65 -33.10 13.33
CA VAL A 230 -13.15 -33.47 14.66
C VAL A 230 -14.30 -33.87 15.59
N VAL A 231 -15.41 -33.12 15.57
CA VAL A 231 -16.55 -33.33 16.47
C VAL A 231 -17.46 -34.46 16.00
N TYR A 232 -17.73 -34.57 14.70
CA TYR A 232 -18.68 -35.54 14.13
C TYR A 232 -18.02 -36.73 13.43
N GLY A 233 -16.71 -36.69 13.17
CA GLY A 233 -16.04 -37.70 12.34
C GLY A 233 -16.17 -39.12 12.87
N ARG A 234 -16.15 -39.30 14.20
CA ARG A 234 -16.36 -40.62 14.83
C ARG A 234 -17.78 -41.15 14.71
N THR A 235 -18.79 -40.29 14.70
CA THR A 235 -20.19 -40.72 14.53
C THR A 235 -20.46 -41.00 13.06
N VAL A 236 -19.99 -40.13 12.18
CA VAL A 236 -20.07 -40.26 10.72
C VAL A 236 -19.39 -41.53 10.21
N ALA A 237 -18.18 -41.82 10.68
CA ALA A 237 -17.38 -42.94 10.18
C ALA A 237 -17.88 -44.32 10.65
N ARG A 238 -18.74 -44.37 11.67
CA ARG A 238 -19.36 -45.62 12.15
C ARG A 238 -20.64 -45.98 11.38
N SER A 239 -21.19 -45.06 10.59
CA SER A 239 -22.40 -45.31 9.82
C SER A 239 -22.06 -45.87 8.42
N PRO A 240 -22.55 -47.08 8.06
CA PRO A 240 -22.36 -47.66 6.73
C PRO A 240 -22.94 -46.74 5.64
N GLY A 241 -22.26 -46.62 4.50
CA GLY A 241 -22.73 -45.85 3.33
C GLY A 241 -22.24 -44.40 3.20
N ASN A 242 -21.44 -43.89 4.14
CA ASN A 242 -20.96 -42.50 4.14
C ASN A 242 -19.67 -42.24 3.32
N GLY A 243 -19.25 -43.14 2.43
CA GLY A 243 -18.05 -42.95 1.60
C GLY A 243 -18.12 -41.69 0.70
N ASP A 244 -19.30 -41.39 0.16
CA ASP A 244 -19.56 -40.20 -0.67
C ASP A 244 -19.55 -38.88 0.13
N LEU A 245 -19.58 -38.95 1.46
CA LEU A 245 -19.49 -37.76 2.28
C LEU A 245 -18.04 -37.25 2.37
N LEU A 246 -17.09 -38.17 2.54
CA LEU A 246 -15.67 -37.83 2.64
C LEU A 246 -15.17 -37.21 1.34
N SER A 247 -15.65 -37.69 0.19
CA SER A 247 -15.30 -37.12 -1.12
C SER A 247 -15.76 -35.67 -1.25
N ARG A 248 -16.97 -35.33 -0.77
CA ARG A 248 -17.50 -33.96 -0.74
C ARG A 248 -16.71 -33.06 0.21
N PHE A 249 -16.38 -33.55 1.41
CA PHE A 249 -15.52 -32.82 2.35
C PHE A 249 -14.11 -32.58 1.79
N ALA A 250 -13.49 -33.60 1.21
CA ALA A 250 -12.16 -33.48 0.60
C ALA A 250 -12.16 -32.55 -0.61
N PHE A 251 -13.22 -32.56 -1.43
CA PHE A 251 -13.39 -31.61 -2.53
C PHE A 251 -13.49 -30.18 -2.01
N LEU A 252 -14.37 -29.94 -1.03
CA LEU A 252 -14.54 -28.62 -0.43
C LEU A 252 -13.24 -28.11 0.20
N ALA A 253 -12.55 -28.95 0.99
CA ALA A 253 -11.27 -28.60 1.59
C ALA A 253 -10.22 -28.27 0.51
N SER A 254 -10.11 -29.08 -0.55
CA SER A 254 -9.16 -28.83 -1.63
C SER A 254 -9.47 -27.53 -2.38
N LEU A 255 -10.76 -27.27 -2.65
CA LEU A 255 -11.21 -26.03 -3.31
C LEU A 255 -10.93 -24.82 -2.42
N SER A 256 -11.26 -24.89 -1.13
CA SER A 256 -10.96 -23.84 -0.15
C SER A 256 -9.48 -23.54 -0.07
N VAL A 257 -8.62 -24.57 0.02
CA VAL A 257 -7.16 -24.40 0.01
C VAL A 257 -6.69 -23.71 -1.27
N PHE A 258 -7.19 -24.13 -2.44
CA PHE A 258 -6.82 -23.49 -3.71
C PHE A 258 -7.22 -22.01 -3.73
N VAL A 259 -8.46 -21.69 -3.34
CA VAL A 259 -8.95 -20.31 -3.26
C VAL A 259 -8.11 -19.50 -2.26
N LEU A 260 -7.75 -20.07 -1.12
CA LEU A 260 -6.89 -19.43 -0.12
C LEU A 260 -5.49 -19.10 -0.66
N LEU A 261 -4.86 -20.04 -1.35
CA LEU A 261 -3.54 -19.83 -1.94
C LEU A 261 -3.60 -18.78 -3.06
N ALA A 262 -4.59 -18.87 -3.94
CA ALA A 262 -4.78 -17.93 -5.05
C ALA A 262 -5.06 -16.50 -4.54
N THR A 263 -6.03 -16.34 -3.63
CA THR A 263 -6.38 -15.04 -3.05
C THR A 263 -5.30 -14.52 -2.11
N GLY A 264 -4.61 -15.39 -1.38
CA GLY A 264 -3.48 -15.02 -0.52
C GLY A 264 -2.30 -14.48 -1.33
N PHE A 265 -2.01 -15.09 -2.48
CA PHE A 265 -1.01 -14.61 -3.43
C PHE A 265 -1.40 -13.25 -4.02
N LEU A 266 -2.64 -13.10 -4.50
CA LEU A 266 -3.13 -11.81 -5.02
C LEU A 266 -3.10 -10.71 -3.95
N ASN A 267 -3.52 -11.01 -2.73
CA ASN A 267 -3.46 -10.06 -1.62
C ASN A 267 -2.02 -9.66 -1.29
N ALA A 268 -1.06 -10.59 -1.37
CA ALA A 268 0.35 -10.26 -1.17
C ALA A 268 0.85 -9.24 -2.22
N LEU A 269 0.49 -9.39 -3.49
CA LEU A 269 0.83 -8.44 -4.56
C LEU A 269 0.18 -7.06 -4.38
N VAL A 270 -0.98 -6.99 -3.71
CA VAL A 270 -1.71 -5.75 -3.45
C VAL A 270 -1.16 -5.03 -2.22
N LEU A 271 -0.77 -5.78 -1.19
CA LEU A 271 -0.43 -5.26 0.14
C LEU A 271 1.09 -5.07 0.36
N LEU A 272 1.92 -5.75 -0.43
CA LEU A 272 3.37 -5.59 -0.49
C LEU A 272 3.73 -4.96 -1.84
N ASP A 273 4.34 -3.78 -1.80
CA ASP A 273 4.85 -3.04 -2.96
C ASP A 273 6.28 -3.42 -3.34
N SER A 274 7.06 -3.99 -2.40
CA SER A 274 8.39 -4.54 -2.67
C SER A 274 8.67 -5.78 -1.80
N PHE A 275 9.64 -6.59 -2.23
CA PHE A 275 10.03 -7.80 -1.50
C PHE A 275 10.69 -7.50 -0.14
N ASP A 276 11.43 -6.40 -0.04
CA ASP A 276 12.13 -6.00 1.19
C ASP A 276 11.17 -5.80 2.38
N ARG A 277 9.96 -5.31 2.09
CA ARG A 277 8.88 -5.12 3.06
C ARG A 277 8.50 -6.37 3.84
N LEU A 278 8.83 -7.56 3.33
CA LEU A 278 8.58 -8.82 4.03
C LEU A 278 9.35 -8.92 5.35
N TRP A 279 10.55 -8.33 5.43
CA TRP A 279 11.39 -8.39 6.63
C TRP A 279 11.66 -7.02 7.26
N THR A 280 11.40 -5.91 6.57
CA THR A 280 11.54 -4.55 7.13
C THR A 280 10.28 -4.01 7.81
N THR A 281 9.11 -4.63 7.58
CA THR A 281 7.84 -4.21 8.22
C THR A 281 7.30 -5.25 9.20
N ARG A 282 6.54 -4.83 10.22
CA ARG A 282 5.86 -5.76 11.15
C ARG A 282 4.81 -6.60 10.44
N TYR A 283 4.11 -5.98 9.47
CA TYR A 283 3.14 -6.67 8.62
C TYR A 283 3.80 -7.85 7.89
N GLY A 284 4.92 -7.60 7.22
CA GLY A 284 5.71 -8.61 6.51
C GLY A 284 6.19 -9.73 7.44
N MET A 285 6.75 -9.39 8.59
CA MET A 285 7.21 -10.38 9.57
C MET A 285 6.05 -11.23 10.13
N THR A 286 4.89 -10.63 10.39
CA THR A 286 3.68 -11.35 10.81
C THR A 286 3.16 -12.27 9.70
N LEU A 287 3.25 -11.84 8.44
CA LEU A 287 2.92 -12.67 7.28
C LEU A 287 3.88 -13.87 7.20
N LEU A 288 5.19 -13.68 7.42
CA LEU A 288 6.17 -14.77 7.46
C LEU A 288 5.85 -15.78 8.57
N VAL A 289 5.46 -15.33 9.76
CA VAL A 289 4.99 -16.22 10.83
C VAL A 289 3.75 -17.00 10.39
N LYS A 290 2.75 -16.34 9.78
CA LYS A 290 1.54 -16.99 9.25
C LYS A 290 1.89 -18.05 8.21
N LEU A 291 2.82 -17.77 7.29
CA LEU A 291 3.30 -18.71 6.28
C LEU A 291 4.09 -19.86 6.92
N GLY A 292 4.92 -19.58 7.92
CA GLY A 292 5.66 -20.59 8.69
C GLY A 292 4.75 -21.59 9.39
N VAL A 293 3.60 -21.15 9.94
CA VAL A 293 2.56 -22.04 10.51
C VAL A 293 1.73 -22.72 9.42
N MET A 294 1.54 -22.07 8.26
CA MET A 294 0.80 -22.63 7.13
C MET A 294 1.50 -23.85 6.52
N VAL A 295 2.84 -23.90 6.48
CA VAL A 295 3.61 -25.04 5.94
C VAL A 295 3.30 -26.37 6.65
N PRO A 296 3.42 -26.50 8.00
CA PRO A 296 3.05 -27.73 8.69
C PRO A 296 1.55 -28.01 8.59
N LEU A 297 0.68 -27.00 8.61
CA LEU A 297 -0.76 -27.17 8.40
C LEU A 297 -1.06 -27.82 7.04
N MET A 298 -0.46 -27.29 5.97
CA MET A 298 -0.58 -27.82 4.62
C MET A 298 -0.03 -29.24 4.50
N SER A 299 1.07 -29.54 5.19
CA SER A 299 1.68 -30.87 5.21
C SER A 299 0.73 -31.89 5.86
N VAL A 300 0.14 -31.54 7.00
CA VAL A 300 -0.86 -32.38 7.69
C VAL A 300 -2.13 -32.55 6.85
N ALA A 301 -2.64 -31.47 6.25
CA ALA A 301 -3.82 -31.51 5.41
C ALA A 301 -3.61 -32.38 4.15
N LEU A 302 -2.45 -32.27 3.50
CA LEU A 302 -2.09 -33.11 2.36
C LEU A 302 -1.94 -34.58 2.78
N TRP A 303 -1.35 -34.84 3.95
CA TRP A 303 -1.27 -36.19 4.50
C TRP A 303 -2.66 -36.76 4.78
N ASN A 304 -3.55 -35.98 5.39
CA ASN A 304 -4.95 -36.36 5.64
C ASN A 304 -5.70 -36.64 4.34
N ALA A 305 -5.53 -35.80 3.32
CA ALA A 305 -6.16 -35.97 2.02
C ALA A 305 -5.70 -37.26 1.31
N ARG A 306 -4.41 -37.61 1.38
CA ARG A 306 -3.85 -38.81 0.75
C ARG A 306 -4.15 -40.09 1.52
N ARG A 307 -3.95 -40.07 2.84
CA ARG A 307 -4.10 -41.23 3.72
C ARG A 307 -5.56 -41.50 4.06
N GLY A 308 -6.32 -40.48 4.46
CA GLY A 308 -7.72 -40.60 4.83
C GLY A 308 -8.56 -41.26 3.73
N ARG A 309 -8.29 -40.92 2.46
CA ARG A 309 -8.89 -41.57 1.31
C ARG A 309 -8.54 -43.06 1.21
N ARG A 310 -7.24 -43.41 1.26
CA ARG A 310 -6.75 -44.80 1.13
C ARG A 310 -7.25 -45.72 2.25
N GLU A 311 -7.23 -45.24 3.49
CA GLU A 311 -7.65 -46.02 4.66
C GLU A 311 -9.16 -46.28 4.67
N MET A 312 -9.96 -45.34 4.15
CA MET A 312 -11.41 -45.51 4.02
C MET A 312 -11.80 -46.39 2.83
N GLU A 313 -11.12 -46.28 1.69
CA GLU A 313 -11.28 -47.20 0.55
C GLU A 313 -10.99 -48.66 0.96
N ARG A 314 -10.05 -48.86 1.89
CA ARG A 314 -9.64 -50.18 2.42
C ARG A 314 -10.42 -50.65 3.65
N GLN A 315 -11.39 -49.86 4.14
CA GLN A 315 -12.21 -50.13 5.34
C GLN A 315 -11.39 -50.63 6.56
N ARG A 316 -10.18 -50.08 6.76
CA ARG A 316 -9.28 -50.57 7.82
C ARG A 316 -9.82 -50.26 9.23
N PRO A 317 -9.75 -51.22 10.18
CA PRO A 317 -10.10 -50.96 11.58
C PRO A 317 -9.28 -49.80 12.16
N GLY A 318 -9.94 -48.83 12.79
CA GLY A 318 -9.27 -47.69 13.45
C GLY A 318 -8.89 -46.51 12.54
N GLY A 319 -9.07 -46.60 11.21
CA GLY A 319 -8.74 -45.52 10.27
C GLY A 319 -9.44 -44.18 10.58
N ALA A 320 -10.71 -44.24 11.02
CA ALA A 320 -11.47 -43.05 11.42
C ALA A 320 -10.89 -42.35 12.66
N THR A 321 -10.40 -43.12 13.64
CA THR A 321 -9.80 -42.55 14.86
C THR A 321 -8.47 -41.88 14.55
N ALA A 322 -7.67 -42.47 13.66
CA ALA A 322 -6.43 -41.87 13.19
C ALA A 322 -6.69 -40.56 12.43
N LEU A 323 -7.70 -40.54 11.55
CA LEU A 323 -8.11 -39.34 10.80
C LEU A 323 -8.58 -38.21 11.72
N VAL A 324 -9.39 -38.52 12.75
CA VAL A 324 -9.84 -37.51 13.72
C VAL A 324 -8.68 -36.96 14.54
N ARG A 325 -7.68 -37.79 14.87
CA ARG A 325 -6.48 -37.34 15.61
C ARG A 325 -5.65 -36.35 14.81
N THR A 326 -5.42 -36.63 13.53
CA THR A 326 -4.68 -35.72 12.66
C THR A 326 -5.49 -34.49 12.26
N ALA A 327 -6.82 -34.60 12.15
CA ALA A 327 -7.72 -33.45 11.99
C ALA A 327 -7.73 -32.52 13.21
N TYR A 328 -7.51 -33.05 14.42
CA TYR A 328 -7.33 -32.21 15.61
C TYR A 328 -6.08 -31.33 15.51
N LEU A 329 -4.96 -31.91 15.03
CA LEU A 329 -3.73 -31.17 14.78
C LEU A 329 -3.91 -30.10 13.69
N GLU A 330 -4.63 -30.45 12.61
CA GLU A 330 -5.02 -29.51 11.55
C GLU A 330 -5.88 -28.36 12.11
N GLY A 331 -6.83 -28.67 13.00
CA GLY A 331 -7.64 -27.66 13.69
C GLY A 331 -6.82 -26.72 14.57
N LEU A 332 -5.90 -27.25 15.39
CA LEU A 332 -5.03 -26.43 16.24
C LEU A 332 -4.12 -25.50 15.43
N LEU A 333 -3.48 -26.01 14.37
CA LEU A 333 -2.67 -25.19 13.47
C LEU A 333 -3.52 -24.16 12.73
N GLY A 334 -4.75 -24.53 12.33
CA GLY A 334 -5.72 -23.60 11.75
C GLY A 334 -6.08 -22.45 12.69
N LEU A 335 -6.25 -22.72 13.99
CA LEU A 335 -6.48 -21.68 15.00
C LEU A 335 -5.27 -20.76 15.17
N ALA A 336 -4.04 -21.30 15.12
CA ALA A 336 -2.83 -20.50 15.15
C ALA A 336 -2.70 -19.58 13.92
N VAL A 337 -3.06 -20.07 12.72
CA VAL A 337 -3.13 -19.25 11.50
C VAL A 337 -4.20 -18.15 11.61
N ILE A 338 -5.35 -18.44 12.22
CA ILE A 338 -6.40 -17.44 12.47
C ILE A 338 -5.92 -16.36 13.45
N ALA A 339 -5.21 -16.73 14.52
CA ALA A 339 -4.65 -15.77 15.46
C ALA A 339 -3.63 -14.86 14.77
N ALA A 340 -2.70 -15.42 13.99
CA ALA A 340 -1.75 -14.64 13.19
C ALA A 340 -2.46 -13.73 12.18
N ALA A 341 -3.53 -14.22 11.52
CA ALA A 341 -4.35 -13.42 10.62
C ALA A 341 -5.07 -12.27 11.34
N ALA A 342 -5.57 -12.51 12.56
CA ALA A 342 -6.22 -11.47 13.36
C ALA A 342 -5.25 -10.33 13.69
N THR A 343 -4.02 -10.64 14.14
CA THR A 343 -2.96 -9.65 14.36
C THR A 343 -2.60 -8.90 13.09
N LEU A 344 -2.42 -9.62 11.97
CA LEU A 344 -2.06 -9.04 10.68
C LEU A 344 -3.13 -8.09 10.12
N THR A 345 -4.42 -8.32 10.44
CA THR A 345 -5.51 -7.41 10.05
C THR A 345 -5.65 -6.18 10.95
N GLN A 346 -4.85 -6.06 12.01
CA GLN A 346 -4.82 -4.90 12.90
C GLN A 346 -3.51 -4.10 12.79
N SER A 347 -2.51 -4.64 12.10
CA SER A 347 -1.24 -3.95 11.84
C SER A 347 -1.36 -3.00 10.66
N THR A 348 -0.52 -1.96 10.62
CA THR A 348 -0.41 -1.12 9.41
C THR A 348 0.02 -1.96 8.20
N VAL A 349 -0.62 -1.77 7.04
CA VAL A 349 -0.24 -2.51 5.82
C VAL A 349 1.17 -2.07 5.39
N ALA A 350 1.99 -3.03 4.98
CA ALA A 350 3.37 -2.79 4.56
C ALA A 350 3.55 -1.64 3.56
N ARG A 351 2.74 -1.58 2.49
CA ARG A 351 2.78 -0.50 1.49
C ARG A 351 2.47 0.91 2.05
N ASN A 352 1.82 0.98 3.22
CA ASN A 352 1.49 2.24 3.88
C ASN A 352 2.55 2.64 4.94
N VAL A 353 3.54 1.78 5.18
CA VAL A 353 4.67 2.10 6.07
C VAL A 353 5.64 2.96 5.28
N PHE A 354 5.52 4.28 5.38
CA PHE A 354 6.49 5.19 4.78
C PHE A 354 7.87 4.93 5.40
N GLU A 355 8.87 4.69 4.55
CA GLU A 355 10.26 4.73 5.00
C GLU A 355 10.53 6.14 5.51
N ARG A 356 11.15 6.25 6.70
CA ARG A 356 11.65 7.54 7.14
C ARG A 356 12.63 7.99 6.05
N PRO A 357 12.45 9.17 5.44
CA PRO A 357 13.42 9.71 4.51
C PRO A 357 14.78 9.64 5.17
N GLN A 358 15.76 9.10 4.47
CA GLN A 358 17.12 9.10 4.97
C GLN A 358 17.53 10.56 5.10
N GLU A 359 17.65 11.02 6.34
CA GLU A 359 18.21 12.30 6.71
C GLU A 359 19.62 12.39 6.08
N GLN A 360 19.75 13.20 5.03
CA GLN A 360 21.02 13.43 4.32
C GLN A 360 21.42 14.88 4.50
N VAL A 361 22.67 15.08 4.93
CA VAL A 361 23.26 16.42 5.04
C VAL A 361 23.15 17.14 3.70
N PHE A 362 22.55 18.32 3.69
CA PHE A 362 22.61 19.22 2.55
C PHE A 362 23.97 19.90 2.57
N ASP A 363 24.74 19.85 1.49
CA ASP A 363 26.05 20.49 1.38
C ASP A 363 26.26 21.00 -0.05
N GLN A 364 26.17 22.31 -0.25
CA GLN A 364 26.30 22.94 -1.56
C GLN A 364 27.04 24.27 -1.47
N SER A 365 27.80 24.58 -2.52
CA SER A 365 28.46 25.86 -2.72
C SER A 365 27.80 26.67 -3.83
N ALA A 366 27.70 27.98 -3.63
CA ALA A 366 27.24 28.93 -4.64
C ALA A 366 28.17 30.14 -4.70
N PRO A 367 28.42 30.70 -5.90
CA PRO A 367 29.19 31.93 -6.04
C PRO A 367 28.38 33.14 -5.56
N ALA A 368 29.05 34.08 -4.88
CA ALA A 368 28.49 35.36 -4.49
C ALA A 368 29.56 36.45 -4.63
N LEU A 369 29.51 37.20 -5.74
CA LEU A 369 30.53 38.19 -6.11
C LEU A 369 31.95 37.56 -6.16
N ASP A 370 32.85 38.02 -5.30
CA ASP A 370 34.23 37.56 -5.14
C ASP A 370 34.37 36.37 -4.18
N LEU A 371 33.26 35.86 -3.63
CA LEU A 371 33.22 34.76 -2.67
C LEU A 371 32.62 33.48 -3.25
N SER A 372 33.10 32.34 -2.74
CA SER A 372 32.43 31.05 -2.77
C SER A 372 31.81 30.81 -1.40
N VAL A 373 30.47 30.74 -1.35
CA VAL A 373 29.70 30.50 -0.13
C VAL A 373 29.27 29.05 -0.10
N ASN A 374 29.68 28.28 0.90
CA ASN A 374 29.17 26.92 1.11
C ASN A 374 28.12 26.91 2.22
N LEU A 375 26.95 26.33 1.98
CA LEU A 375 25.91 26.12 2.96
C LEU A 375 25.79 24.62 3.27
N THR A 376 25.92 24.28 4.54
CA THR A 376 25.68 22.93 5.06
C THR A 376 24.47 22.94 6.02
N VAL A 377 23.55 21.99 5.86
CA VAL A 377 22.40 21.78 6.75
C VAL A 377 22.38 20.33 7.24
N ASP A 378 22.53 20.12 8.54
CA ASP A 378 22.61 18.79 9.17
C ASP A 378 21.54 18.65 10.27
N PRO A 379 20.62 17.67 10.20
CA PRO A 379 20.54 16.57 9.23
C PRO A 379 19.64 16.85 8.01
N ASN A 380 19.41 18.13 7.71
CA ASN A 380 18.48 18.64 6.68
C ASN A 380 17.10 18.00 6.77
N ARG A 381 16.36 18.30 7.86
CA ARG A 381 15.00 17.80 8.10
C ARG A 381 14.06 18.92 8.51
N THR A 382 12.77 18.65 8.55
CA THR A 382 11.81 19.58 9.17
C THR A 382 12.06 19.65 10.69
N GLY A 383 12.15 20.86 11.23
CA GLY A 383 12.48 21.10 12.64
C GLY A 383 13.95 21.48 12.85
N ILE A 384 14.53 21.08 13.99
CA ILE A 384 15.87 21.53 14.41
C ILE A 384 16.95 20.98 13.48
N ASN A 385 17.74 21.89 12.92
CA ASN A 385 18.96 21.62 12.16
C ASN A 385 20.13 22.48 12.66
N THR A 386 21.34 22.03 12.36
CA THR A 386 22.55 22.84 12.40
C THR A 386 22.78 23.41 11.00
N TYR A 387 22.96 24.74 10.93
CA TYR A 387 23.30 25.45 9.70
C TYR A 387 24.73 25.95 9.83
N ALA A 388 25.58 25.56 8.88
CA ALA A 388 26.96 26.04 8.80
C ALA A 388 27.19 26.73 7.46
N VAL A 389 27.92 27.84 7.49
CA VAL A 389 28.33 28.58 6.30
C VAL A 389 29.85 28.75 6.32
N SER A 390 30.51 28.32 5.25
CA SER A 390 31.93 28.63 5.02
C SER A 390 32.09 29.62 3.87
N LEU A 391 33.00 30.57 4.05
CA LEU A 391 33.29 31.64 3.07
C LEU A 391 34.73 31.50 2.58
N ARG A 392 34.90 31.34 1.27
CA ARG A 392 36.22 31.26 0.62
C ARG A 392 36.36 32.28 -0.50
N ASP A 393 37.56 32.82 -0.67
CA ASP A 393 37.88 33.65 -1.84
C ASP A 393 38.21 32.80 -3.08
N ALA A 394 38.51 33.45 -4.21
CA ALA A 394 38.91 32.78 -5.45
C ALA A 394 40.21 31.95 -5.33
N ALA A 395 41.06 32.21 -4.32
CA ALA A 395 42.27 31.45 -4.03
C ALA A 395 42.01 30.29 -3.04
N GLY A 396 40.78 30.16 -2.53
CA GLY A 396 40.37 29.15 -1.56
C GLY A 396 40.67 29.49 -0.10
N ALA A 397 41.17 30.69 0.18
CA ALA A 397 41.45 31.16 1.54
C ALA A 397 40.17 31.56 2.26
N ALA A 398 40.12 31.35 3.59
CA ALA A 398 38.97 31.70 4.42
C ALA A 398 38.82 33.22 4.54
N VAL A 399 37.58 33.72 4.41
CA VAL A 399 37.29 35.16 4.45
C VAL A 399 36.38 35.50 5.61
N ASP A 400 36.79 36.44 6.46
CA ASP A 400 35.97 36.93 7.56
C ASP A 400 34.86 37.87 7.09
N ALA A 401 33.76 37.87 7.85
CA ALA A 401 32.59 38.71 7.64
C ALA A 401 32.12 39.30 8.98
N SER A 402 31.69 40.55 8.97
CA SER A 402 31.15 41.21 10.17
C SER A 402 29.75 40.69 10.51
N ARG A 403 29.02 40.11 9.54
CA ARG A 403 27.75 39.41 9.78
C ARG A 403 27.43 38.42 8.66
N VAL A 404 26.98 37.23 9.03
CA VAL A 404 26.35 36.25 8.12
C VAL A 404 24.93 35.97 8.61
N ARG A 405 23.95 36.15 7.73
CA ARG A 405 22.53 35.93 8.02
C ARG A 405 21.89 35.03 6.98
N LEU A 406 21.13 34.05 7.44
CA LEU A 406 20.27 33.21 6.62
C LEU A 406 18.85 33.77 6.62
N THR A 407 18.21 33.80 5.45
CA THR A 407 16.77 34.07 5.30
C THR A 407 16.11 32.88 4.61
N PHE A 408 15.08 32.31 5.24
CA PHE A 408 14.38 31.12 4.77
C PHE A 408 13.02 31.50 4.19
N ARG A 409 12.78 31.14 2.93
CA ARG A 409 11.54 31.42 2.22
C ARG A 409 10.91 30.14 1.69
N TYR A 410 9.72 29.80 2.18
CA TYR A 410 8.97 28.65 1.69
C TYR A 410 8.45 28.93 0.27
N GLN A 411 8.68 28.03 -0.68
CA GLN A 411 8.36 28.27 -2.09
C GLN A 411 6.94 27.82 -2.46
N ASP A 412 6.43 26.77 -1.82
CA ASP A 412 5.15 26.16 -2.22
C ASP A 412 3.92 26.97 -1.77
N ASP A 413 4.06 27.85 -0.77
CA ASP A 413 3.02 28.78 -0.32
C ASP A 413 3.61 30.13 0.09
N GLN A 414 3.43 31.13 -0.76
CA GLN A 414 3.97 32.49 -0.59
C GLN A 414 3.26 33.30 0.52
N GLN A 415 2.18 32.77 1.12
CA GLN A 415 1.54 33.40 2.27
C GLN A 415 2.32 33.17 3.58
N ILE A 416 3.29 32.24 3.56
CA ILE A 416 4.12 31.92 4.71
C ILE A 416 5.27 32.93 4.79
N GLY A 417 5.33 33.67 5.90
CA GLY A 417 6.36 34.68 6.14
C GLY A 417 7.77 34.08 6.20
N ALA A 418 8.75 34.86 5.75
CA ALA A 418 10.15 34.46 5.82
C ALA A 418 10.66 34.46 7.28
N SER A 419 11.56 33.54 7.59
CA SER A 419 12.28 33.50 8.88
C SER A 419 13.76 33.82 8.66
N THR A 420 14.47 34.25 9.71
CA THR A 420 15.88 34.61 9.61
C THR A 420 16.70 34.05 10.76
N LEU A 421 17.94 33.65 10.48
CA LEU A 421 18.92 33.20 11.47
C LEU A 421 20.23 33.99 11.28
N ALA A 422 20.70 34.68 12.32
CA ALA A 422 22.07 35.19 12.36
C ALA A 422 23.02 34.08 12.82
N LEU A 423 24.12 33.88 12.09
CA LEU A 423 25.10 32.85 12.43
C LEU A 423 26.21 33.43 13.32
N ALA A 424 26.67 32.62 14.27
CA ALA A 424 27.81 32.93 15.12
C ALA A 424 29.11 32.55 14.39
N LEU A 425 30.14 33.38 14.52
CA LEU A 425 31.49 33.07 14.03
C LEU A 425 32.12 31.99 14.92
N ASN A 426 32.55 30.88 14.33
CA ASN A 426 33.23 29.80 15.03
C ASN A 426 34.75 29.91 14.92
N SER A 427 35.22 30.11 13.68
CA SER A 427 36.62 30.29 13.30
C SER A 427 36.66 31.15 12.04
N PRO A 428 37.82 31.68 11.63
CA PRO A 428 37.88 32.56 10.47
C PRO A 428 37.21 31.96 9.23
N GLY A 429 36.28 32.71 8.65
CA GLY A 429 35.45 32.29 7.51
C GLY A 429 34.45 31.15 7.75
N GLU A 430 34.25 30.69 8.98
CA GLU A 430 33.34 29.59 9.35
C GLU A 430 32.29 30.07 10.36
N PHE A 431 31.02 29.99 9.98
CA PHE A 431 29.89 30.49 10.76
C PHE A 431 28.88 29.37 11.00
N SER A 432 28.24 29.34 12.17
CA SER A 432 27.17 28.36 12.44
C SER A 432 26.04 28.88 13.32
N GLY A 433 24.90 28.23 13.22
CA GLY A 433 23.73 28.48 14.06
C GLY A 433 22.83 27.25 14.08
N VAL A 434 22.03 27.13 15.14
CA VAL A 434 21.11 26.00 15.33
C VAL A 434 19.70 26.52 15.49
N GLY A 435 18.73 25.87 14.87
CA GLY A 435 17.32 26.15 15.15
C GLY A 435 16.35 25.50 14.17
N PRO A 436 15.03 25.70 14.36
CA PRO A 436 13.99 25.06 13.58
C PRO A 436 13.50 25.93 12.41
N PHE A 437 14.39 26.34 11.50
CA PHE A 437 14.04 27.31 10.45
C PHE A 437 13.43 26.69 9.19
N LEU A 438 13.66 25.39 8.96
CA LEU A 438 12.92 24.57 7.99
C LEU A 438 11.66 24.01 8.68
N THR A 439 10.62 24.84 8.79
CA THR A 439 9.43 24.55 9.61
C THR A 439 8.41 23.64 8.94
N LEU A 440 8.48 23.50 7.61
CA LEU A 440 7.55 22.73 6.80
C LEU A 440 8.32 21.84 5.82
N GLU A 441 7.71 20.71 5.48
CA GLU A 441 8.14 19.91 4.33
C GLU A 441 7.73 20.61 3.04
N GLY A 442 8.65 20.68 2.07
CA GLY A 442 8.45 21.33 0.79
C GLY A 442 9.74 22.00 0.31
N ASP A 443 9.64 22.78 -0.76
CA ASP A 443 10.81 23.44 -1.35
C ASP A 443 11.07 24.79 -0.64
N TRP A 444 12.31 25.01 -0.18
CA TRP A 444 12.75 26.24 0.49
C TRP A 444 13.84 26.93 -0.31
N ARG A 445 13.79 28.26 -0.37
CA ARG A 445 14.91 29.09 -0.79
C ARG A 445 15.58 29.68 0.43
N VAL A 446 16.85 29.31 0.64
CA VAL A 446 17.71 29.86 1.69
C VAL A 446 18.64 30.89 1.07
N GLU A 447 18.47 32.13 1.49
CA GLU A 447 19.30 33.27 1.10
C GLU A 447 20.37 33.48 2.17
N VAL A 448 21.64 33.42 1.76
CA VAL A 448 22.80 33.71 2.62
C VAL A 448 23.26 35.13 2.31
N GLU A 449 23.10 36.02 3.29
CA GLU A 449 23.57 37.40 3.25
C GLU A 449 24.88 37.52 4.02
N VAL A 450 25.93 37.95 3.33
CA VAL A 450 27.28 38.15 3.88
C VAL A 450 27.62 39.63 3.84
N ARG A 451 27.81 40.23 5.01
CA ARG A 451 28.28 41.61 5.15
C ARG A 451 29.73 41.63 5.60
N ARG A 452 30.56 42.36 4.87
CA ARG A 452 31.99 42.58 5.15
C ARG A 452 32.27 44.08 5.21
N ASP A 453 33.20 44.47 6.07
CA ASP A 453 33.54 45.87 6.21
C ASP A 453 34.27 46.38 4.95
N GLY A 454 33.83 47.52 4.41
CA GLY A 454 34.42 48.12 3.21
C GLY A 454 34.14 47.40 1.88
N HIS A 455 33.21 46.44 1.85
CA HIS A 455 32.81 45.70 0.65
C HIS A 455 31.28 45.71 0.48
N ASP A 456 30.80 45.45 -0.74
CA ASP A 456 29.38 45.27 -1.01
C ASP A 456 28.85 43.99 -0.34
N ASP A 457 27.58 44.02 0.06
CA ASP A 457 26.90 42.85 0.63
C ASP A 457 26.79 41.75 -0.44
N ALA A 458 27.28 40.55 -0.13
CA ALA A 458 27.23 39.41 -1.04
C ALA A 458 26.02 38.53 -0.69
N LEU A 459 25.29 38.09 -1.73
CA LEU A 459 24.10 37.24 -1.61
C LEU A 459 24.31 35.92 -2.36
N ALA A 460 24.04 34.81 -1.70
CA ALA A 460 23.96 33.48 -2.30
C ALA A 460 22.57 32.86 -2.06
N PHE A 461 22.07 32.09 -3.01
CA PHE A 461 20.77 31.42 -2.92
C PHE A 461 20.93 29.92 -3.05
N PHE A 462 20.29 29.18 -2.15
CA PHE A 462 20.28 27.72 -2.14
C PHE A 462 18.84 27.23 -2.12
N ASP A 463 18.54 26.28 -3.02
CA ASP A 463 17.26 25.58 -3.01
C ASP A 463 17.42 24.33 -2.13
N VAL A 464 16.89 24.40 -0.92
CA VAL A 464 16.98 23.37 0.11
C VAL A 464 15.62 22.69 0.22
N ARG A 465 15.62 21.36 0.18
CA ARG A 465 14.44 20.57 0.50
C ARG A 465 14.77 19.68 1.71
N PRO A 466 14.20 19.95 2.90
CA PRO A 466 14.38 19.07 4.04
C PRO A 466 13.90 17.66 3.72
N ALA A 467 14.61 16.66 4.25
CA ALA A 467 14.20 15.28 4.36
C ALA A 467 12.86 15.24 5.11
N GLY A 468 11.78 15.23 4.32
CA GLY A 468 10.40 15.11 4.75
C GLY A 468 9.79 13.88 4.10
N THR A 469 8.70 13.38 4.69
CA THR A 469 8.05 12.15 4.24
C THR A 469 7.47 12.47 2.88
N THR A 470 8.19 12.15 1.79
CA THR A 470 7.82 12.51 0.41
C THR A 470 6.31 12.50 0.31
N VAL A 471 5.69 13.67 0.23
CA VAL A 471 4.24 13.79 0.06
C VAL A 471 3.95 13.23 -1.32
N GLY A 472 3.89 11.90 -1.40
CA GLY A 472 3.54 11.18 -2.58
C GLY A 472 2.16 11.68 -2.95
N PHE A 473 1.99 12.11 -4.19
CA PHE A 473 0.66 12.33 -4.73
C PHE A 473 -0.08 10.99 -4.66
N VAL A 474 -0.84 10.79 -3.59
CA VAL A 474 -1.79 9.68 -3.51
C VAL A 474 -2.86 10.03 -4.52
N ARG A 475 -2.75 9.48 -5.75
CA ARG A 475 -3.92 9.45 -6.63
C ARG A 475 -4.99 8.70 -5.88
N LEU A 476 -6.08 9.40 -5.55
CA LEU A 476 -7.33 8.80 -5.08
C LEU A 476 -7.92 8.01 -6.24
N GLY A 477 -7.35 6.84 -6.50
CA GLY A 477 -7.86 5.91 -7.49
C GLY A 477 -9.25 5.41 -7.10
N GLY A 478 -10.06 5.12 -8.11
CA GLY A 478 -11.41 4.61 -7.94
C GLY A 478 -11.45 3.20 -7.33
N PRO A 479 -12.65 2.73 -6.92
CA PRO A 479 -12.84 1.39 -6.38
C PRO A 479 -12.42 0.27 -7.33
N TRP A 480 -12.46 0.55 -8.64
CA TRP A 480 -12.17 -0.41 -9.69
C TRP A 480 -10.80 -0.22 -10.31
N ASP A 481 -9.99 0.71 -9.81
CA ASP A 481 -8.62 0.93 -10.29
C ASP A 481 -7.71 -0.26 -9.97
N ASN A 482 -6.52 -0.26 -10.56
CA ASN A 482 -5.58 -1.36 -10.36
C ASN A 482 -5.16 -1.42 -8.88
N PRO A 483 -5.43 -2.53 -8.17
CA PRO A 483 -5.12 -2.64 -6.75
C PRO A 483 -3.63 -2.93 -6.48
N ALA A 484 -2.88 -3.41 -7.47
CA ALA A 484 -1.47 -3.80 -7.33
C ALA A 484 -0.56 -2.69 -7.85
N ALA A 485 0.06 -1.93 -6.94
CA ALA A 485 0.88 -0.76 -7.29
C ALA A 485 2.11 -1.10 -8.16
N GLY A 486 2.64 -2.32 -8.04
CA GLY A 486 3.81 -2.78 -8.78
C GLY A 486 3.53 -3.51 -10.08
N LEU A 487 2.25 -3.67 -10.49
CA LEU A 487 1.86 -4.35 -11.71
C LEU A 487 0.97 -3.44 -12.55
N SER A 488 1.03 -3.55 -13.87
CA SER A 488 0.04 -2.98 -14.78
C SER A 488 -1.28 -3.77 -14.76
N TRP A 489 -2.34 -3.20 -15.34
CA TRP A 489 -3.63 -3.89 -15.48
C TRP A 489 -3.53 -5.22 -16.23
N ASN A 490 -2.68 -5.26 -17.25
CA ASN A 490 -2.48 -6.45 -18.05
C ASN A 490 -1.77 -7.52 -17.23
N GLU A 491 -0.69 -7.17 -16.54
CA GLU A 491 0.04 -8.13 -15.70
C GLU A 491 -0.85 -8.68 -14.57
N PHE A 492 -1.55 -7.79 -13.86
CA PHE A 492 -2.48 -8.21 -12.81
C PHE A 492 -3.61 -9.09 -13.36
N GLY A 493 -4.25 -8.67 -14.46
CA GLY A 493 -5.29 -9.45 -15.14
C GLY A 493 -4.77 -10.80 -15.66
N GLY A 494 -3.54 -10.84 -16.12
CA GLY A 494 -2.87 -12.05 -16.59
C GLY A 494 -2.62 -13.05 -15.46
N VAL A 495 -2.15 -12.59 -14.29
CA VAL A 495 -2.04 -13.43 -13.08
C VAL A 495 -3.40 -13.99 -12.68
N VAL A 496 -4.44 -13.17 -12.65
CA VAL A 496 -5.82 -13.62 -12.31
C VAL A 496 -6.30 -14.69 -13.30
N ALA A 497 -6.08 -14.49 -14.60
CA ALA A 497 -6.46 -15.46 -15.63
C ALA A 497 -5.70 -16.79 -15.49
N LEU A 498 -4.39 -16.76 -15.20
CA LEU A 498 -3.60 -17.96 -14.93
C LEU A 498 -4.10 -18.73 -13.71
N LEU A 499 -4.47 -18.03 -12.63
CA LEU A 499 -5.06 -18.65 -11.45
C LEU A 499 -6.41 -19.29 -11.78
N ILE A 500 -7.29 -18.62 -12.53
CA ILE A 500 -8.57 -19.20 -12.98
C ILE A 500 -8.33 -20.45 -13.84
N GLY A 501 -7.41 -20.38 -14.81
CA GLY A 501 -7.03 -21.52 -15.66
C GLY A 501 -6.52 -22.71 -14.85
N THR A 502 -5.68 -22.45 -13.85
CA THR A 502 -5.16 -23.47 -12.93
C THR A 502 -6.28 -24.12 -12.11
N GLY A 503 -7.20 -23.32 -11.57
CA GLY A 503 -8.37 -23.83 -10.85
C GLY A 503 -9.25 -24.72 -11.74
N LEU A 504 -9.56 -24.26 -12.97
CA LEU A 504 -10.30 -25.06 -13.93
C LEU A 504 -9.58 -26.38 -14.24
N ALA A 505 -8.26 -26.36 -14.46
CA ALA A 505 -7.48 -27.57 -14.73
C ALA A 505 -7.51 -28.57 -13.58
N LEU A 506 -7.38 -28.10 -12.33
CA LEU A 506 -7.35 -28.95 -11.14
C LEU A 506 -8.70 -29.56 -10.77
N PHE A 507 -9.79 -28.82 -10.97
CA PHE A 507 -11.13 -29.23 -10.52
C PHE A 507 -12.03 -29.75 -11.63
N LYS A 508 -11.75 -29.50 -12.92
CA LYS A 508 -12.54 -30.06 -14.04
C LYS A 508 -12.74 -31.57 -13.99
N PRO A 509 -11.77 -32.43 -13.59
CA PRO A 509 -11.97 -33.88 -13.61
C PRO A 509 -12.90 -34.37 -12.51
N ARG A 510 -13.21 -33.51 -11.53
CA ARG A 510 -14.04 -33.86 -10.37
C ARG A 510 -15.52 -33.54 -10.55
N LEU A 511 -15.91 -32.91 -11.66
CA LEU A 511 -17.32 -32.66 -11.96
C LEU A 511 -18.01 -33.93 -12.48
N PRO A 512 -19.10 -34.38 -11.83
CA PRO A 512 -19.77 -35.62 -12.20
C PRO A 512 -20.49 -35.51 -13.56
N ARG A 513 -20.52 -36.63 -14.31
CA ARG A 513 -21.28 -36.88 -15.56
C ARG A 513 -21.29 -35.69 -16.55
N ARG A 514 -20.24 -35.56 -17.35
CA ARG A 514 -20.18 -34.57 -18.43
C ARG A 514 -20.42 -35.20 -19.80
N PRO A 515 -21.37 -34.69 -20.61
CA PRO A 515 -21.39 -35.00 -22.03
C PRO A 515 -20.08 -34.50 -22.68
N LYS A 516 -19.59 -35.21 -23.72
CA LYS A 516 -18.27 -34.92 -24.35
C LYS A 516 -18.10 -33.43 -24.71
N GLN A 517 -19.18 -32.77 -25.17
CA GLN A 517 -19.21 -31.35 -25.51
C GLN A 517 -18.87 -30.43 -24.33
N LEU A 518 -19.35 -30.73 -23.11
CA LEU A 518 -19.04 -29.96 -21.90
C LEU A 518 -17.59 -30.18 -21.44
N GLY A 519 -17.00 -31.34 -21.75
CA GLY A 519 -15.58 -31.61 -21.55
C GLY A 519 -14.69 -30.78 -22.48
N TRP A 520 -15.10 -30.65 -23.75
CA TRP A 520 -14.39 -29.83 -24.74
C TRP A 520 -14.47 -28.34 -24.39
N GLY A 521 -15.65 -27.85 -23.99
CA GLY A 521 -15.82 -26.48 -23.51
C GLY A 521 -14.96 -26.17 -22.28
N ALA A 522 -14.83 -27.09 -21.33
CA ALA A 522 -13.97 -26.90 -20.15
C ALA A 522 -12.46 -26.89 -20.51
N ASN A 523 -12.04 -27.70 -21.48
CA ASN A 523 -10.67 -27.67 -21.97
C ASN A 523 -10.37 -26.38 -22.74
N GLY A 524 -11.31 -25.95 -23.59
CA GLY A 524 -11.24 -24.65 -24.28
C GLY A 524 -11.11 -23.50 -23.28
N ALA A 525 -11.99 -23.43 -22.29
CA ALA A 525 -11.92 -22.41 -21.24
C ALA A 525 -10.60 -22.42 -20.46
N THR A 526 -10.05 -23.62 -20.17
CA THR A 526 -8.75 -23.75 -19.52
C THR A 526 -7.63 -23.19 -20.40
N MET A 527 -7.57 -23.61 -21.68
CA MET A 527 -6.54 -23.16 -22.62
C MET A 527 -6.66 -21.66 -22.91
N SER A 528 -7.89 -21.14 -23.06
CA SER A 528 -8.13 -19.70 -23.23
C SER A 528 -7.70 -18.90 -22.02
N ALA A 529 -8.00 -19.35 -20.79
CA ALA A 529 -7.55 -18.67 -19.59
C ALA A 529 -6.02 -18.66 -19.45
N PHE A 530 -5.34 -19.77 -19.77
CA PHE A 530 -3.87 -19.82 -19.78
C PHE A 530 -3.26 -18.97 -20.90
N GLY A 531 -3.75 -19.11 -22.13
CA GLY A 531 -3.25 -18.39 -23.30
C GLY A 531 -3.47 -16.89 -23.17
N PHE A 532 -4.66 -16.46 -22.74
CA PHE A 532 -4.96 -15.06 -22.45
C PHE A 532 -4.15 -14.54 -21.26
N GLY A 533 -3.98 -15.35 -20.20
CA GLY A 533 -3.15 -15.00 -19.06
C GLY A 533 -1.69 -14.75 -19.42
N LEU A 534 -1.09 -15.66 -20.21
CA LEU A 534 0.27 -15.49 -20.74
C LEU A 534 0.38 -14.31 -21.70
N LEU A 535 -0.60 -14.10 -22.57
CA LEU A 535 -0.65 -12.96 -23.47
C LEU A 535 -0.70 -11.63 -22.70
N LEU A 536 -1.51 -11.55 -21.65
CA LEU A 536 -1.59 -10.34 -20.83
C LEU A 536 -0.32 -10.11 -19.99
N LEU A 537 0.35 -11.18 -19.55
CA LEU A 537 1.59 -11.09 -18.78
C LEU A 537 2.83 -10.78 -19.63
N PHE A 538 2.89 -11.27 -20.86
CA PHE A 538 4.11 -11.22 -21.69
C PHE A 538 3.91 -10.61 -23.09
N GLY A 539 2.68 -10.27 -23.46
CA GLY A 539 2.38 -9.64 -24.76
C GLY A 539 2.75 -8.17 -24.74
N VAL A 540 3.57 -7.75 -25.72
CA VAL A 540 4.16 -6.40 -25.92
C VAL A 540 3.35 -5.27 -25.26
N HIS A 541 3.87 -4.78 -24.13
CA HIS A 541 3.27 -3.70 -23.34
C HIS A 541 3.82 -2.34 -23.75
N GLY A 542 2.94 -1.35 -23.89
CA GLY A 542 3.35 0.06 -23.74
C GLY A 542 3.80 0.25 -22.29
N HIS A 543 5.09 0.47 -22.08
CA HIS A 543 5.69 0.60 -20.76
C HIS A 543 5.12 1.81 -20.01
N THR A 544 4.50 1.59 -18.85
CA THR A 544 4.36 2.60 -17.79
C THR A 544 5.76 3.06 -17.35
N PRO A 545 5.95 4.34 -17.00
CA PRO A 545 7.26 4.98 -16.92
C PRO A 545 8.16 4.33 -15.87
N LEU A 546 9.39 4.00 -16.26
CA LEU A 546 10.44 3.47 -15.40
C LEU A 546 10.72 4.43 -14.23
N ALA A 547 10.74 3.91 -13.01
CA ALA A 547 11.22 4.65 -11.85
C ALA A 547 12.71 5.02 -12.04
N GLY A 548 13.11 6.24 -11.67
CA GLY A 548 14.49 6.72 -11.78
C GLY A 548 14.83 7.54 -13.03
N LEU A 549 13.85 7.83 -13.90
CA LEU A 549 14.08 8.73 -15.02
C LEU A 549 14.35 10.18 -14.54
N PRO A 550 15.25 10.91 -15.22
CA PRO A 550 15.47 12.34 -14.97
C PRO A 550 14.15 13.11 -15.03
N ARG A 551 13.93 14.02 -14.07
CA ARG A 551 12.79 14.95 -14.12
C ARG A 551 13.21 16.20 -14.85
N ASN A 552 12.35 16.71 -15.72
CA ASN A 552 12.61 17.95 -16.43
C ASN A 552 12.67 19.13 -15.44
N PRO A 553 13.84 19.74 -15.22
CA PRO A 553 13.97 20.90 -14.34
C PRO A 553 13.57 22.20 -15.05
N VAL A 554 13.35 22.15 -16.37
CA VAL A 554 13.06 23.31 -17.22
C VAL A 554 11.57 23.40 -17.49
N PHE A 555 10.96 24.50 -17.05
CA PHE A 555 9.54 24.77 -17.27
C PHE A 555 9.23 24.92 -18.78
N PRO A 556 8.10 24.37 -19.28
CA PRO A 556 7.72 24.44 -20.70
C PRO A 556 7.02 25.76 -21.05
N ASP A 557 7.70 26.89 -20.87
CA ASP A 557 7.21 28.20 -21.32
C ASP A 557 7.56 28.48 -22.80
N ALA A 558 7.09 29.62 -23.31
CA ALA A 558 7.28 30.02 -24.70
C ALA A 558 8.77 30.17 -25.08
N ASP A 559 9.61 30.64 -24.16
CA ASP A 559 11.04 30.83 -24.39
C ASP A 559 11.76 29.48 -24.45
N SER A 560 11.39 28.55 -23.57
CA SER A 560 11.88 27.18 -23.54
C SER A 560 11.51 26.42 -24.82
N ILE A 561 10.27 26.56 -25.29
CA ILE A 561 9.82 25.97 -26.56
C ILE A 561 10.53 26.60 -27.76
N ALA A 562 10.75 27.92 -27.76
CA ALA A 562 11.44 28.62 -28.84
C ALA A 562 12.91 28.21 -28.93
N ARG A 563 13.60 28.12 -27.79
CA ARG A 563 14.98 27.63 -27.71
C ARG A 563 15.09 26.17 -28.15
N GLY A 564 14.18 25.31 -27.69
CA GLY A 564 14.11 23.91 -28.11
C GLY A 564 13.90 23.74 -29.61
N ARG A 565 13.03 24.56 -30.21
CA ARG A 565 12.80 24.60 -31.66
C ARG A 565 14.07 24.94 -32.42
N GLN A 566 14.80 25.99 -32.01
CA GLN A 566 16.03 26.41 -32.68
C GLN A 566 17.08 25.30 -32.68
N ILE A 567 17.23 24.61 -31.55
CA ILE A 567 18.15 23.48 -31.40
C ILE A 567 17.70 22.32 -32.29
N TYR A 568 16.41 21.98 -32.29
CA TYR A 568 15.85 20.92 -33.13
C TYR A 568 16.05 21.20 -34.62
N GLU A 569 15.82 22.43 -35.07
CA GLU A 569 16.00 22.83 -36.46
C GLU A 569 17.46 22.72 -36.93
N THR A 570 18.39 23.00 -36.03
CA THR A 570 19.83 22.96 -36.33
C THR A 570 20.36 21.53 -36.37
N ASN A 571 19.87 20.66 -35.48
CA ASN A 571 20.53 19.39 -35.17
C ASN A 571 19.72 18.14 -35.58
N CYS A 572 18.39 18.21 -35.61
CA CYS A 572 17.51 17.03 -35.67
C CYS A 572 16.75 16.90 -37.01
N VAL A 573 16.52 18.01 -37.71
CA VAL A 573 15.65 18.07 -38.90
C VAL A 573 16.15 17.23 -40.07
N ALA A 574 17.47 17.05 -40.21
CA ALA A 574 18.05 16.27 -41.32
C ALA A 574 17.54 14.82 -41.36
N CYS A 575 17.25 14.22 -40.20
CA CYS A 575 16.76 12.85 -40.08
C CYS A 575 15.28 12.76 -39.67
N HIS A 576 14.80 13.66 -38.82
CA HIS A 576 13.44 13.61 -38.27
C HIS A 576 12.45 14.56 -38.97
N GLY A 577 12.92 15.40 -39.89
CA GLY A 577 12.08 16.37 -40.59
C GLY A 577 11.59 17.53 -39.71
N ARG A 578 11.22 18.65 -40.34
CA ARG A 578 10.82 19.87 -39.62
C ARG A 578 9.52 19.73 -38.83
N SER A 579 8.62 18.87 -39.30
CA SER A 579 7.35 18.53 -38.65
C SER A 579 7.46 17.37 -37.66
N GLY A 580 8.62 16.73 -37.52
CA GLY A 580 8.77 15.47 -36.79
C GLY A 580 8.47 14.23 -37.62
N VAL A 581 8.12 14.39 -38.90
CA VAL A 581 7.96 13.29 -39.87
C VAL A 581 9.24 13.13 -40.68
N PRO A 582 9.91 11.95 -40.63
CA PRO A 582 11.16 11.69 -41.35
C PRO A 582 11.02 11.86 -42.88
N PRO A 583 11.97 12.54 -43.56
CA PRO A 583 11.99 12.68 -45.02
C PRO A 583 12.07 11.34 -45.74
N ALA A 584 11.26 11.15 -46.78
CA ALA A 584 11.34 9.96 -47.63
C ALA A 584 12.72 9.83 -48.31
N GLY A 585 13.21 8.60 -48.46
CA GLY A 585 14.46 8.31 -49.19
C GLY A 585 15.73 8.35 -48.34
N LEU A 586 15.62 8.44 -47.00
CA LEU A 586 16.78 8.24 -46.11
C LEU A 586 17.22 6.77 -46.11
N GLU A 587 18.50 6.52 -46.39
CA GLU A 587 19.13 5.20 -46.31
C GLU A 587 19.68 4.93 -44.90
N LEU A 588 18.81 4.93 -43.89
CA LEU A 588 19.15 4.65 -42.49
C LEU A 588 18.47 3.35 -42.02
N ASP A 589 19.20 2.51 -41.30
CA ASP A 589 18.70 1.27 -40.69
C ASP A 589 18.99 1.27 -39.17
N PRO A 590 17.96 1.29 -38.30
CA PRO A 590 16.55 1.40 -38.62
C PRO A 590 16.18 2.80 -39.15
N TYR A 591 15.14 2.87 -39.97
CA TYR A 591 14.59 4.13 -40.47
C TYR A 591 14.04 4.97 -39.30
N PRO A 592 14.26 6.30 -39.25
CA PRO A 592 13.79 7.14 -38.14
C PRO A 592 12.27 7.03 -37.96
N LEU A 593 11.82 7.06 -36.71
CA LEU A 593 10.40 6.98 -36.38
C LEU A 593 9.72 8.35 -36.53
N ASP A 594 8.42 8.34 -36.85
CA ASP A 594 7.57 9.53 -36.83
C ASP A 594 7.40 10.04 -35.40
N LEU A 595 8.02 11.19 -35.10
CA LEU A 595 8.03 11.78 -33.78
C LEU A 595 6.63 12.25 -33.35
N THR A 596 5.74 12.61 -34.29
CA THR A 596 4.38 13.08 -33.97
C THR A 596 3.52 11.98 -33.33
N VAL A 597 3.81 10.71 -33.67
CA VAL A 597 3.11 9.54 -33.14
C VAL A 597 3.88 8.91 -31.99
N HIS A 598 5.21 8.98 -32.02
CA HIS A 598 6.06 8.26 -31.07
C HIS A 598 6.36 9.05 -29.80
N VAL A 599 6.61 10.37 -29.88
CA VAL A 599 6.92 11.22 -28.72
C VAL A 599 5.85 11.14 -27.62
N PRO A 600 4.53 11.16 -27.91
CA PRO A 600 3.49 11.06 -26.87
C PRO A 600 3.51 9.76 -26.06
N GLN A 601 4.17 8.70 -26.55
CA GLN A 601 4.20 7.38 -25.92
C GLN A 601 5.27 7.25 -24.82
N HIS A 602 6.19 8.22 -24.73
CA HIS A 602 7.30 8.21 -23.78
C HIS A 602 7.15 9.33 -22.75
N PRO A 603 7.57 9.16 -21.48
CA PRO A 603 7.73 10.24 -20.50
C PRO A 603 8.94 11.14 -20.82
N ASP A 604 8.96 12.37 -20.29
CA ASP A 604 9.98 13.37 -20.61
C ASP A 604 11.40 12.89 -20.31
N GLY A 605 11.63 12.26 -19.15
CA GLY A 605 12.94 11.73 -18.79
C GLY A 605 13.44 10.61 -19.68
N GLN A 606 12.55 9.88 -20.35
CA GLN A 606 12.96 8.87 -21.33
C GLN A 606 13.36 9.53 -22.66
N LEU A 607 12.62 10.57 -23.08
CA LEU A 607 12.98 11.38 -24.24
C LEU A 607 14.34 12.07 -24.04
N TYR A 608 14.60 12.57 -22.83
CA TYR A 608 15.89 13.13 -22.45
C TYR A 608 17.03 12.13 -22.69
N LEU A 609 16.91 10.91 -22.16
CA LEU A 609 17.94 9.88 -22.30
C LEU A 609 18.15 9.45 -23.76
N PHE A 610 17.09 9.36 -24.56
CA PHE A 610 17.24 9.07 -25.99
C PHE A 610 18.06 10.14 -26.72
N VAL A 611 17.91 11.41 -26.33
CA VAL A 611 18.68 12.51 -26.94
C VAL A 611 20.09 12.57 -26.36
N SER A 612 20.26 12.49 -25.04
CA SER A 612 21.56 12.57 -24.39
C SER A 612 22.48 11.41 -24.81
N ASP A 613 21.98 10.19 -24.75
CA ASP A 613 22.80 8.98 -24.91
C ASP A 613 22.76 8.45 -26.35
N GLY A 614 21.82 8.94 -27.16
CA GLY A 614 21.51 8.39 -28.48
C GLY A 614 20.83 7.02 -28.38
N LEU A 615 20.78 6.31 -29.50
CA LEU A 615 20.21 4.96 -29.56
C LEU A 615 21.24 3.98 -30.10
N ALA A 616 21.77 3.13 -29.22
CA ALA A 616 22.76 2.12 -29.56
C ALA A 616 22.23 1.18 -30.67
N GLY A 617 23.06 0.93 -31.68
CA GLY A 617 22.69 0.12 -32.85
C GLY A 617 21.87 0.87 -33.90
N THR A 618 21.75 2.20 -33.80
CA THR A 618 21.10 3.06 -34.80
C THR A 618 22.04 4.18 -35.26
N ALA A 619 21.62 4.94 -36.27
CA ALA A 619 22.33 6.14 -36.72
C ALA A 619 22.14 7.36 -35.77
N MET A 620 21.30 7.27 -34.74
CA MET A 620 21.08 8.36 -33.78
C MET A 620 22.24 8.41 -32.76
N ARG A 621 23.14 9.37 -32.95
CA ARG A 621 24.26 9.63 -32.05
C ARG A 621 23.81 10.18 -30.68
N ALA A 622 24.69 10.05 -29.69
CA ALA A 622 24.60 10.76 -28.42
C ALA A 622 24.78 12.26 -28.61
N TRP A 623 23.93 13.07 -27.98
CA TRP A 623 24.05 14.53 -27.97
C TRP A 623 24.53 15.10 -26.63
N GLY A 624 24.55 14.34 -25.54
CA GLY A 624 25.01 14.80 -24.23
C GLY A 624 26.53 14.95 -24.12
N ASP A 625 27.30 14.12 -24.84
CA ASP A 625 28.76 14.10 -24.77
C ASP A 625 29.43 14.17 -26.16
N GLY A 626 30.56 14.89 -26.25
CA GLY A 626 31.45 14.94 -27.41
C GLY A 626 31.41 16.23 -28.25
N PRO A 627 32.16 16.31 -29.37
CA PRO A 627 32.20 17.49 -30.23
C PRO A 627 30.82 17.81 -30.80
N GLY A 628 30.35 19.05 -30.60
CA GLY A 628 29.00 19.47 -31.00
C GLY A 628 27.87 18.90 -30.14
N GLY A 629 28.15 18.52 -28.89
CA GLY A 629 27.14 18.13 -27.90
C GLY A 629 26.29 19.31 -27.40
N LEU A 630 25.15 18.98 -26.81
CA LEU A 630 24.17 19.88 -26.19
C LEU A 630 24.29 19.81 -24.67
N SER A 631 24.04 20.92 -23.98
CA SER A 631 23.96 20.93 -22.52
C SER A 631 22.69 20.20 -22.02
N ASP A 632 22.71 19.69 -20.79
CA ASP A 632 21.53 19.09 -20.15
C ASP A 632 20.30 19.99 -20.25
N GLN A 633 20.48 21.29 -20.01
CA GLN A 633 19.41 22.28 -20.10
C GLN A 633 18.88 22.44 -21.54
N ASP A 634 19.76 22.43 -22.55
CA ASP A 634 19.38 22.50 -23.97
C ASP A 634 18.62 21.24 -24.42
N ILE A 635 18.99 20.07 -23.93
CA ILE A 635 18.26 18.82 -24.20
C ILE A 635 16.84 18.91 -23.61
N TRP A 636 16.68 19.45 -22.40
CA TRP A 636 15.36 19.68 -21.81
C TRP A 636 14.50 20.67 -22.59
N HIS A 637 15.10 21.74 -23.14
CA HIS A 637 14.41 22.64 -24.05
C HIS A 637 13.93 21.91 -25.32
N VAL A 638 14.76 21.02 -25.89
CA VAL A 638 14.36 20.17 -27.03
C VAL A 638 13.20 19.26 -26.65
N VAL A 639 13.22 18.60 -25.50
CA VAL A 639 12.13 17.74 -25.01
C VAL A 639 10.82 18.53 -24.90
N ASN A 640 10.87 19.74 -24.33
CA ASN A 640 9.71 20.62 -24.25
C ASN A 640 9.16 20.99 -25.63
N PHE A 641 10.03 21.27 -26.61
CA PHE A 641 9.61 21.51 -27.99
C PHE A 641 9.01 20.26 -28.65
N LEU A 642 9.58 19.07 -28.47
CA LEU A 642 9.06 17.82 -29.03
C LEU A 642 7.63 17.55 -28.58
N ARG A 643 7.26 17.93 -27.34
CA ARG A 643 5.88 17.85 -26.83
C ARG A 643 4.88 18.74 -27.56
N THR A 644 5.36 19.76 -28.27
CA THR A 644 4.52 20.64 -29.08
C THR A 644 4.32 20.14 -30.51
N LEU A 645 5.04 19.09 -30.92
CA LEU A 645 4.84 18.45 -32.23
C LEU A 645 3.50 17.73 -32.22
N GLY A 646 2.49 18.34 -32.84
CA GLY A 646 1.19 17.72 -33.08
C GLY A 646 1.16 17.00 -34.42
N ALA A 647 0.23 16.06 -34.58
CA ALA A 647 -0.20 15.61 -35.89
C ALA A 647 -0.97 16.75 -36.57
N THR A 648 -0.27 17.76 -37.10
CA THR A 648 -0.90 18.73 -38.02
C THR A 648 -1.24 18.00 -39.32
N ASP A 649 -2.49 18.19 -39.74
CA ASP A 649 -3.23 17.50 -40.81
C ASP A 649 -2.40 16.78 -41.89
N ARG A 650 -2.75 15.51 -42.11
CA ARG A 650 -2.23 14.58 -43.12
C ARG A 650 -2.11 15.16 -44.53
#